data_AF-A0A4V3T296-F1
#
_entry.id   AF-A0A4V3T296-F1
#
_cell.length_a   1.000
_cell.length_b   1.000
_cell.length_c   1.000
_cell.angle_alpha   90.00
_cell.angle_beta   90.00
_cell.angle_gamma   90.00
#
_symmetry.space_group_name_H-M   'P 1'
#
loop_
_entity.id
_entity.type
_entity.pdbx_description
1 polymer ?
#
loop_
_entity_poly.entity_id
_entity_poly.type
_entity_poly.pdbx_seq_one_letter_code
_entity_poly.pdbx_strand_id
1 'polypeptide(L)'
;MANTTARRRRNPAAAKPRGAGRAPKTPAAAASIPAQAAEENVPVVLEEADPVLADAADSVADIRDQATADAARIVAVGEASAAELLKGARAEAATLTEEATAEQSRILADAITAADRARTDAETAAEQLLADAREEAEVLTNEASGKTDEVLAAAATAADRIRRDAETDADQVRTDAESAAVLLLADARGEAETLTTAAARKAEEVLADARRQAQDTLTKAAADGERVRTEAGREAAQVLADAKDRRAELLAAAERTAADTRTRAAKDAEELLERARADAERTRTSADELAAQVRAGAERAAAGLRADAERALADARSSAEELRAATDTDVARLREQAETNAKTAREAAAKATAVQAAAEQTLAEAGRSLEAATQRTVRRARRREIRAESRATRRRIRDEARPTGGVPPLSGQELLLVVGIVLAAAVVSTLGLLSSYTALEAKAAAWGWEWPWLLPVGIDVAIPAFTGANLILIRMGMELRWIRWVPRVLTAVTVYLNWNASDSASGRIGHAALTLLWVVFSEIASHVYATKIGVVTGTVRMDTVRRSRWLLAPIPTARLRRRMILWEIHSYDEALTRLQQETWLRARLREEFGLLWRWKAPLEQRMALKLGSAPAALADTLIPEDAHTVERADVSADAHPEPSGAHPEVSTLTSGNGEGERERPALTAGAHPGERPGEADDAHRAESARTRSEQGALTERRHERIRLLYTELGRRPQWTEIRDALTQAGLSDEPVSRPTAQRLREQVEEGTPSAPASASVSAGASVPVNA
;
A
#
# COMPACT_ATOMS: atom_id res chain seq x y z
N MET A 1 -44.05 44.45 14.55
CA MET A 1 -45.42 45.00 14.42
C MET A 1 -45.71 45.24 12.95
N ALA A 2 -46.98 45.39 12.55
CA ALA A 2 -47.39 45.39 11.15
C ALA A 2 -47.11 46.71 10.42
N ASN A 3 -46.84 46.64 9.12
CA ASN A 3 -47.06 47.76 8.20
C ASN A 3 -47.30 47.25 6.77
N THR A 4 -48.51 47.48 6.24
CA THR A 4 -48.94 47.09 4.88
C THR A 4 -50.18 47.89 4.47
N THR A 5 -50.46 47.93 3.16
CA THR A 5 -51.63 48.57 2.50
C THR A 5 -51.61 50.11 2.42
N ALA A 6 -52.28 50.76 1.46
CA ALA A 6 -52.58 50.36 0.08
C ALA A 6 -52.92 51.59 -0.79
N ARG A 7 -52.72 51.46 -2.11
CA ARG A 7 -53.00 52.47 -3.14
C ARG A 7 -54.43 52.37 -3.67
N ARG A 8 -55.23 53.45 -3.68
CA ARG A 8 -56.48 53.50 -4.48
C ARG A 8 -56.89 54.91 -4.94
N ARG A 9 -57.40 55.02 -6.18
CA ARG A 9 -58.07 56.21 -6.76
C ARG A 9 -59.60 56.10 -6.62
N ARG A 10 -60.32 57.24 -6.57
CA ARG A 10 -61.57 57.47 -7.34
C ARG A 10 -62.00 58.95 -7.39
N ASN A 11 -62.96 59.24 -8.28
CA ASN A 11 -63.33 60.54 -8.86
C ASN A 11 -63.89 61.62 -7.89
N PRO A 12 -63.87 62.91 -8.31
CA PRO A 12 -64.71 63.98 -7.75
C PRO A 12 -66.12 64.02 -8.38
N ALA A 13 -67.09 64.65 -7.70
CA ALA A 13 -68.35 65.11 -8.29
C ALA A 13 -69.08 66.12 -7.36
N ALA A 14 -69.60 67.21 -7.94
CA ALA A 14 -70.83 67.95 -7.60
C ALA A 14 -70.68 69.47 -7.83
N ALA A 15 -71.66 70.09 -8.49
CA ALA A 15 -71.77 71.54 -8.65
C ALA A 15 -73.24 71.97 -8.67
N LYS A 16 -73.54 73.14 -8.08
CA LYS A 16 -74.78 73.92 -8.19
C LYS A 16 -74.51 75.31 -7.60
N PRO A 17 -75.10 76.37 -8.17
CA PRO A 17 -76.31 76.91 -7.54
C PRO A 17 -77.45 77.18 -8.53
N ARG A 18 -78.62 77.60 -8.01
CA ARG A 18 -79.78 78.10 -8.74
C ARG A 18 -80.60 79.01 -7.84
N GLY A 19 -81.10 80.12 -8.36
CA GLY A 19 -82.01 81.03 -7.65
C GLY A 19 -81.94 82.43 -8.25
N ALA A 20 -83.07 82.98 -8.69
CA ALA A 20 -83.16 84.30 -9.30
C ALA A 20 -84.46 84.99 -8.87
N GLY A 21 -84.45 86.33 -8.78
CA GLY A 21 -85.69 87.11 -8.82
C GLY A 21 -85.70 88.45 -8.08
N ARG A 22 -86.29 89.43 -8.78
CA ARG A 22 -87.13 90.53 -8.25
C ARG A 22 -86.46 91.82 -7.73
N ALA A 23 -86.70 92.89 -8.48
CA ALA A 23 -86.69 94.31 -8.06
C ALA A 23 -88.16 94.84 -8.05
N PRO A 24 -88.44 96.16 -8.11
CA PRO A 24 -87.87 97.35 -7.48
C PRO A 24 -88.91 98.05 -6.55
N LYS A 25 -88.67 99.29 -6.06
CA LYS A 25 -89.72 100.33 -5.83
C LYS A 25 -89.23 101.72 -5.34
N THR A 26 -89.47 102.75 -6.15
CA THR A 26 -90.23 103.97 -5.77
C THR A 26 -91.65 103.83 -6.37
N PRO A 27 -92.70 104.64 -6.02
CA PRO A 27 -92.95 105.91 -6.76
C PRO A 27 -93.89 107.00 -6.12
N ALA A 28 -93.90 108.19 -6.74
CA ALA A 28 -95.06 109.03 -7.17
C ALA A 28 -96.16 109.64 -6.23
N ALA A 29 -96.17 111.00 -6.18
CA ALA A 29 -97.14 111.93 -6.84
C ALA A 29 -98.44 112.49 -6.19
N ALA A 30 -98.85 113.67 -6.72
CA ALA A 30 -100.17 114.35 -6.73
C ALA A 30 -100.68 115.06 -5.44
N ALA A 31 -101.58 116.07 -5.45
CA ALA A 31 -101.97 117.16 -6.39
C ALA A 31 -103.10 118.03 -5.74
N SER A 32 -103.39 119.28 -6.20
CA SER A 32 -104.75 119.94 -6.16
C SER A 32 -104.78 121.46 -6.52
N ILE A 33 -105.92 121.93 -7.07
CA ILE A 33 -106.41 123.31 -7.36
C ILE A 33 -107.82 123.21 -8.01
N PRO A 34 -108.65 124.26 -8.25
CA PRO A 34 -108.73 125.66 -7.72
C PRO A 34 -110.15 125.97 -7.13
N ALA A 35 -110.57 127.25 -7.00
CA ALA A 35 -111.85 127.84 -7.53
C ALA A 35 -112.47 129.05 -6.76
N GLN A 36 -113.22 129.92 -7.50
CA GLN A 36 -114.29 130.88 -7.06
C GLN A 36 -113.87 132.09 -6.16
N ALA A 37 -114.56 133.25 -6.07
CA ALA A 37 -115.63 134.00 -6.82
C ALA A 37 -115.89 135.36 -6.08
N ALA A 38 -116.59 136.43 -6.53
CA ALA A 38 -116.96 137.04 -7.84
C ALA A 38 -117.57 138.47 -7.61
N GLU A 39 -117.91 139.21 -8.69
CA GLU A 39 -119.06 140.15 -8.96
C GLU A 39 -119.83 140.93 -7.84
N GLU A 40 -120.61 142.02 -8.02
CA GLU A 40 -120.86 143.11 -9.01
C GLU A 40 -122.08 143.97 -8.50
N ASN A 41 -122.25 145.29 -8.79
CA ASN A 41 -123.56 146.01 -9.04
C ASN A 41 -123.48 147.57 -9.16
N VAL A 42 -124.59 148.28 -9.53
CA VAL A 42 -124.59 149.75 -9.87
C VAL A 42 -125.70 150.72 -9.33
N PRO A 43 -126.96 150.83 -9.84
CA PRO A 43 -127.48 152.16 -10.28
C PRO A 43 -128.87 152.70 -9.79
N VAL A 44 -129.18 153.97 -10.18
CA VAL A 44 -130.51 154.61 -10.49
C VAL A 44 -131.41 155.24 -9.36
N VAL A 45 -132.28 156.28 -9.53
CA VAL A 45 -132.25 157.64 -10.19
C VAL A 45 -133.54 158.50 -9.86
N LEU A 46 -133.53 159.85 -10.06
CA LEU A 46 -134.66 160.86 -10.09
C LEU A 46 -135.44 161.13 -8.76
N GLU A 47 -136.27 162.19 -8.54
CA GLU A 47 -136.82 163.40 -9.26
C GLU A 47 -137.03 164.55 -8.18
N GLU A 48 -137.60 165.78 -8.30
CA GLU A 48 -138.34 166.65 -9.27
C GLU A 48 -137.78 168.13 -9.16
N ALA A 49 -138.39 169.35 -9.04
CA ALA A 49 -139.74 169.98 -8.93
C ALA A 49 -139.70 171.52 -9.30
N ASP A 50 -140.81 172.28 -9.20
CA ASP A 50 -141.01 173.74 -9.54
C ASP A 50 -141.83 174.50 -8.41
N PRO A 51 -142.25 175.81 -8.41
CA PRO A 51 -142.15 176.92 -9.40
C PRO A 51 -141.96 178.41 -8.92
N VAL A 52 -141.84 179.34 -9.90
CA VAL A 52 -142.16 180.82 -9.91
C VAL A 52 -141.08 181.93 -9.65
N LEU A 53 -140.73 182.63 -10.76
CA LEU A 53 -140.32 184.05 -10.98
C LEU A 53 -139.00 184.69 -10.43
N ALA A 54 -138.07 184.86 -11.37
CA ALA A 54 -137.38 186.12 -11.77
C ALA A 54 -136.14 186.69 -11.03
N ASP A 55 -135.16 187.10 -11.86
CA ASP A 55 -134.05 188.05 -11.61
C ASP A 55 -132.83 187.64 -10.76
N ALA A 56 -132.44 186.35 -10.78
CA ALA A 56 -131.21 185.88 -10.12
C ALA A 56 -130.46 184.71 -10.83
N ALA A 57 -130.67 184.50 -12.13
CA ALA A 57 -130.27 183.26 -12.82
C ALA A 57 -128.78 183.18 -13.25
N ASP A 58 -128.17 184.30 -13.68
CA ASP A 58 -126.92 184.24 -14.45
C ASP A 58 -125.66 183.89 -13.63
N SER A 59 -125.63 184.17 -12.33
CA SER A 59 -124.39 184.00 -11.51
C SER A 59 -124.10 182.58 -11.03
N VAL A 60 -124.98 181.61 -11.26
CA VAL A 60 -124.82 180.22 -10.76
C VAL A 60 -124.24 179.28 -11.83
N ALA A 61 -124.38 179.61 -13.12
CA ALA A 61 -123.87 178.78 -14.22
C ALA A 61 -122.33 178.72 -14.23
N ASP A 62 -121.65 179.86 -14.23
CA ASP A 62 -120.18 179.96 -14.26
C ASP A 62 -119.51 179.14 -13.14
N ILE A 63 -120.06 179.18 -11.93
CA ILE A 63 -119.49 178.48 -10.76
C ILE A 63 -119.54 176.95 -10.95
N ARG A 64 -120.56 176.43 -11.63
CA ARG A 64 -120.71 174.99 -11.88
C ARG A 64 -119.70 174.47 -12.91
N ASP A 65 -119.50 175.21 -13.99
CA ASP A 65 -118.60 174.81 -15.08
C ASP A 65 -117.11 174.99 -14.70
N GLN A 66 -116.81 175.94 -13.81
CA GLN A 66 -115.50 176.04 -13.17
C GLN A 66 -115.15 174.75 -12.38
N ALA A 67 -116.11 174.23 -11.61
CA ALA A 67 -115.89 173.08 -10.72
C ALA A 67 -115.70 171.75 -11.47
N THR A 68 -116.42 171.53 -12.58
CA THR A 68 -116.24 170.34 -13.42
C THR A 68 -114.90 170.36 -14.16
N ALA A 69 -114.43 171.54 -14.60
CA ALA A 69 -113.12 171.70 -15.22
C ALA A 69 -111.95 171.37 -14.26
N ASP A 70 -112.05 171.78 -12.99
CA ASP A 70 -111.03 171.46 -11.99
C ASP A 70 -111.06 170.00 -11.53
N ALA A 71 -112.23 169.38 -11.40
CA ALA A 71 -112.34 167.95 -11.14
C ALA A 71 -111.66 167.11 -12.23
N ALA A 72 -111.88 167.45 -13.50
CA ALA A 72 -111.23 166.77 -14.64
C ALA A 72 -109.69 166.94 -14.62
N ARG A 73 -109.18 168.12 -14.26
CA ARG A 73 -107.73 168.34 -14.08
C ARG A 73 -107.14 167.46 -12.97
N ILE A 74 -107.81 167.35 -11.82
CA ILE A 74 -107.34 166.56 -10.68
C ILE A 74 -107.26 165.07 -11.04
N VAL A 75 -108.27 164.52 -11.73
CA VAL A 75 -108.25 163.12 -12.19
C VAL A 75 -107.10 162.87 -13.17
N ALA A 76 -106.94 163.71 -14.20
CA ALA A 76 -105.87 163.53 -15.19
C ALA A 76 -104.46 163.62 -14.57
N VAL A 77 -104.24 164.51 -13.59
CA VAL A 77 -102.98 164.59 -12.84
C VAL A 77 -102.76 163.36 -11.95
N GLY A 78 -103.84 162.84 -11.33
CA GLY A 78 -103.81 161.60 -10.55
C GLY A 78 -103.44 160.38 -11.40
N GLU A 79 -104.07 160.21 -12.56
CA GLU A 79 -103.81 159.11 -13.50
C GLU A 79 -102.37 159.17 -14.05
N ALA A 80 -101.89 160.35 -14.43
CA ALA A 80 -100.51 160.54 -14.88
C ALA A 80 -99.49 160.21 -13.78
N SER A 81 -99.77 160.61 -12.53
CA SER A 81 -98.91 160.31 -11.37
C SER A 81 -98.89 158.81 -11.05
N ALA A 82 -100.04 158.14 -11.11
CA ALA A 82 -100.15 156.70 -10.92
C ALA A 82 -99.44 155.91 -12.03
N ALA A 83 -99.50 156.38 -13.29
CA ALA A 83 -98.81 155.77 -14.42
C ALA A 83 -97.28 155.83 -14.28
N GLU A 84 -96.71 156.96 -13.85
CA GLU A 84 -95.26 157.06 -13.58
C GLU A 84 -94.84 156.24 -12.35
N LEU A 85 -95.62 156.20 -11.26
CA LEU A 85 -95.34 155.33 -10.12
C LEU A 85 -95.35 153.84 -10.51
N LEU A 86 -96.32 153.40 -11.31
CA LEU A 86 -96.39 152.03 -11.85
C LEU A 86 -95.32 151.73 -12.91
N LYS A 87 -94.67 152.75 -13.48
CA LYS A 87 -93.53 152.62 -14.40
C LYS A 87 -92.22 152.53 -13.62
N GLY A 88 -92.04 153.36 -12.59
CA GLY A 88 -90.94 153.27 -11.63
C GLY A 88 -90.90 151.91 -10.92
N ALA A 89 -92.01 151.50 -10.30
CA ALA A 89 -92.10 150.21 -9.60
C ALA A 89 -91.85 148.99 -10.51
N ARG A 90 -92.20 149.07 -11.81
CA ARG A 90 -91.87 148.01 -12.78
C ARG A 90 -90.39 148.03 -13.18
N ALA A 91 -89.75 149.20 -13.26
CA ALA A 91 -88.32 149.31 -13.51
C ALA A 91 -87.52 148.77 -12.31
N GLU A 92 -87.88 149.15 -11.08
CA GLU A 92 -87.26 148.64 -9.84
C GLU A 92 -87.45 147.12 -9.70
N ALA A 93 -88.64 146.59 -10.00
CA ALA A 93 -88.88 145.15 -10.00
C ALA A 93 -88.02 144.43 -11.06
N ALA A 94 -87.86 145.01 -12.26
CA ALA A 94 -87.02 144.46 -13.30
C ALA A 94 -85.53 144.42 -12.87
N THR A 95 -84.99 145.54 -12.35
CA THR A 95 -83.61 145.58 -11.87
C THR A 95 -83.38 144.61 -10.72
N LEU A 96 -84.31 144.49 -9.77
CA LEU A 96 -84.21 143.51 -8.68
C LEU A 96 -84.22 142.07 -9.19
N THR A 97 -84.97 141.74 -10.26
CA THR A 97 -84.91 140.40 -10.87
C THR A 97 -83.63 140.16 -11.67
N GLU A 98 -83.06 141.18 -12.30
CA GLU A 98 -81.78 141.08 -13.01
C GLU A 98 -80.61 140.92 -12.03
N GLU A 99 -80.59 141.70 -10.94
CA GLU A 99 -79.64 141.54 -9.84
C GLU A 99 -79.76 140.17 -9.16
N ALA A 100 -80.98 139.71 -8.86
CA ALA A 100 -81.19 138.40 -8.24
C ALA A 100 -80.77 137.23 -9.14
N THR A 101 -81.01 137.31 -10.46
CA THR A 101 -80.58 136.26 -11.41
C THR A 101 -79.07 136.31 -11.70
N ALA A 102 -78.46 137.50 -11.71
CA ALA A 102 -77.01 137.66 -11.77
C ALA A 102 -76.32 137.09 -10.52
N GLU A 103 -76.85 137.37 -9.33
CA GLU A 103 -76.31 136.86 -8.06
C GLU A 103 -76.53 135.34 -7.90
N GLN A 104 -77.69 134.82 -8.30
CA GLN A 104 -77.92 133.37 -8.40
C GLN A 104 -76.89 132.71 -9.35
N SER A 105 -76.60 133.36 -10.48
CA SER A 105 -75.62 132.84 -11.45
C SER A 105 -74.19 132.85 -10.89
N ARG A 106 -73.81 133.88 -10.11
CA ARG A 106 -72.53 133.92 -9.37
C ARG A 106 -72.44 132.81 -8.34
N ILE A 107 -73.45 132.68 -7.47
CA ILE A 107 -73.49 131.64 -6.42
C ILE A 107 -73.38 130.24 -7.02
N LEU A 108 -74.03 129.98 -8.16
CA LEU A 108 -73.91 128.71 -8.88
C LEU A 108 -72.51 128.51 -9.48
N ALA A 109 -71.90 129.54 -10.08
CA ALA A 109 -70.55 129.47 -10.62
C ALA A 109 -69.49 129.25 -9.53
N ASP A 110 -69.61 129.94 -8.39
CA ASP A 110 -68.74 129.77 -7.22
C ASP A 110 -68.92 128.40 -6.57
N ALA A 111 -70.15 127.89 -6.48
CA ALA A 111 -70.44 126.55 -5.97
C ALA A 111 -69.88 125.44 -6.88
N ILE A 112 -69.99 125.59 -8.21
CA ILE A 112 -69.36 124.68 -9.18
C ILE A 112 -67.84 124.73 -9.02
N THR A 113 -67.25 125.93 -8.97
CA THR A 113 -65.80 126.09 -8.82
C THR A 113 -65.29 125.55 -7.49
N ALA A 114 -66.06 125.67 -6.40
CA ALA A 114 -65.76 125.05 -5.11
C ALA A 114 -65.85 123.53 -5.15
N ALA A 115 -66.82 122.96 -5.87
CA ALA A 115 -66.96 121.51 -6.05
C ALA A 115 -65.84 120.92 -6.93
N ASP A 116 -65.43 121.60 -8.01
CA ASP A 116 -64.29 121.18 -8.83
C ASP A 116 -62.97 121.26 -8.05
N ARG A 117 -62.73 122.33 -7.28
CA ARG A 117 -61.58 122.40 -6.34
C ARG A 117 -61.60 121.23 -5.37
N ALA A 118 -62.71 121.01 -4.67
CA ALA A 118 -62.84 119.92 -3.71
C ALA A 118 -62.66 118.52 -4.34
N ARG A 119 -63.03 118.34 -5.61
CA ARG A 119 -62.72 117.10 -6.34
C ARG A 119 -61.23 116.98 -6.63
N THR A 120 -60.58 118.02 -7.15
CA THR A 120 -59.13 117.99 -7.43
C THR A 120 -58.26 117.90 -6.18
N ASP A 121 -58.67 118.51 -5.07
CA ASP A 121 -58.03 118.35 -3.76
C ASP A 121 -58.15 116.89 -3.27
N ALA A 122 -59.32 116.25 -3.45
CA ALA A 122 -59.54 114.85 -3.10
C ALA A 122 -58.83 113.86 -4.04
N GLU A 123 -58.76 114.17 -5.34
CA GLU A 123 -57.98 113.43 -6.35
C GLU A 123 -56.48 113.48 -5.96
N THR A 124 -55.96 114.67 -5.65
CA THR A 124 -54.56 114.88 -5.21
C THR A 124 -54.26 114.14 -3.90
N ALA A 125 -55.14 114.21 -2.91
CA ALA A 125 -54.97 113.49 -1.64
C ALA A 125 -55.04 111.96 -1.82
N ALA A 126 -55.86 111.45 -2.74
CA ALA A 126 -55.90 110.03 -3.08
C ALA A 126 -54.63 109.58 -3.83
N GLU A 127 -54.07 110.40 -4.72
CA GLU A 127 -52.79 110.13 -5.38
C GLU A 127 -51.63 110.13 -4.39
N GLN A 128 -51.60 111.05 -3.42
CA GLN A 128 -50.62 111.09 -2.34
C GLN A 128 -50.69 109.82 -1.47
N LEU A 129 -51.87 109.46 -0.97
CA LEU A 129 -52.06 108.23 -0.18
C LEU A 129 -51.67 106.95 -0.96
N LEU A 130 -51.84 106.94 -2.29
CA LEU A 130 -51.41 105.84 -3.15
C LEU A 130 -49.91 105.88 -3.49
N ALA A 131 -49.23 107.01 -3.30
CA ALA A 131 -47.77 107.10 -3.38
C ALA A 131 -47.15 106.64 -2.05
N ASP A 132 -47.61 107.19 -0.93
CA ASP A 132 -47.15 106.84 0.43
C ASP A 132 -47.28 105.33 0.69
N ALA A 133 -48.46 104.75 0.36
CA ALA A 133 -48.70 103.32 0.53
C ALA A 133 -47.90 102.42 -0.44
N ARG A 134 -47.36 102.96 -1.54
CA ARG A 134 -46.40 102.25 -2.40
C ARG A 134 -45.00 102.32 -1.84
N GLU A 135 -44.56 103.48 -1.37
CA GLU A 135 -43.25 103.65 -0.72
C GLU A 135 -43.15 102.76 0.52
N GLU A 136 -44.17 102.76 1.39
CA GLU A 136 -44.21 101.87 2.57
C GLU A 136 -44.20 100.38 2.17
N ALA A 137 -44.91 99.99 1.10
CA ALA A 137 -44.90 98.62 0.59
C ALA A 137 -43.55 98.22 -0.04
N GLU A 138 -42.86 99.14 -0.73
CA GLU A 138 -41.51 98.92 -1.27
C GLU A 138 -40.48 98.81 -0.14
N VAL A 139 -40.55 99.67 0.89
CA VAL A 139 -39.72 99.57 2.11
C VAL A 139 -39.91 98.22 2.79
N LEU A 140 -41.16 97.78 3.04
CA LEU A 140 -41.45 96.48 3.63
C LEU A 140 -40.97 95.31 2.76
N THR A 141 -41.07 95.42 1.43
CA THR A 141 -40.60 94.39 0.48
C THR A 141 -39.07 94.29 0.49
N ASN A 142 -38.38 95.42 0.54
CA ASN A 142 -36.92 95.48 0.63
C ASN A 142 -36.42 94.96 1.98
N GLU A 143 -37.09 95.31 3.09
CA GLU A 143 -36.75 94.80 4.44
C GLU A 143 -36.98 93.28 4.54
N ALA A 144 -38.10 92.77 4.00
CA ALA A 144 -38.36 91.33 3.95
C ALA A 144 -37.35 90.57 3.07
N SER A 145 -36.92 91.17 1.96
CA SER A 145 -35.88 90.59 1.09
C SER A 145 -34.53 90.55 1.80
N GLY A 146 -34.09 91.66 2.42
CA GLY A 146 -32.84 91.71 3.17
C GLY A 146 -32.78 90.72 4.35
N LYS A 147 -33.89 90.57 5.09
CA LYS A 147 -34.02 89.54 6.14
C LYS A 147 -33.97 88.11 5.58
N THR A 148 -34.49 87.90 4.37
CA THR A 148 -34.43 86.60 3.70
C THR A 148 -32.99 86.27 3.28
N ASP A 149 -32.27 87.23 2.70
CA ASP A 149 -30.86 87.07 2.34
C ASP A 149 -29.96 86.87 3.57
N GLU A 150 -30.21 87.57 4.68
CA GLU A 150 -29.52 87.37 5.96
C GLU A 150 -29.71 85.94 6.48
N VAL A 151 -30.95 85.44 6.49
CA VAL A 151 -31.27 84.07 6.92
C VAL A 151 -30.62 83.03 5.99
N LEU A 152 -30.61 83.26 4.68
CA LEU A 152 -29.95 82.37 3.71
C LEU A 152 -28.42 82.36 3.89
N ALA A 153 -27.79 83.52 4.12
CA ALA A 153 -26.36 83.63 4.39
C ALA A 153 -25.97 82.98 5.73
N ALA A 154 -26.79 83.14 6.77
CA ALA A 154 -26.62 82.46 8.06
C ALA A 154 -26.76 80.94 7.92
N ALA A 155 -27.75 80.45 7.15
CA ALA A 155 -27.96 79.04 6.88
C ALA A 155 -26.80 78.43 6.07
N ALA A 156 -26.30 79.11 5.04
CA ALA A 156 -25.11 78.70 4.30
C ALA A 156 -23.87 78.62 5.21
N THR A 157 -23.65 79.63 6.06
CA THR A 157 -22.56 79.68 7.04
C THR A 157 -22.67 78.60 8.13
N ALA A 158 -23.88 78.10 8.40
CA ALA A 158 -24.11 76.94 9.28
C ALA A 158 -23.81 75.62 8.56
N ALA A 159 -24.31 75.42 7.34
CA ALA A 159 -24.03 74.25 6.52
C ALA A 159 -22.53 74.08 6.22
N ASP A 160 -21.83 75.18 5.95
CA ASP A 160 -20.38 75.22 5.73
C ASP A 160 -19.56 74.98 7.00
N ARG A 161 -20.13 75.15 8.20
CA ARG A 161 -19.51 74.68 9.45
C ARG A 161 -19.72 73.18 9.60
N ILE A 162 -20.97 72.73 9.59
CA ILE A 162 -21.36 71.31 9.72
C ILE A 162 -20.57 70.41 8.75
N ARG A 163 -20.32 70.87 7.51
CA ARG A 163 -19.49 70.14 6.54
C ARG A 163 -18.03 70.01 6.99
N ARG A 164 -17.38 71.10 7.44
CA ARG A 164 -15.99 71.09 7.93
C ARG A 164 -15.84 70.32 9.24
N ASP A 165 -16.82 70.41 10.12
CA ASP A 165 -16.86 69.68 11.38
C ASP A 165 -16.94 68.17 11.07
N ALA A 166 -17.82 67.75 10.16
CA ALA A 166 -17.93 66.36 9.71
C ALA A 166 -16.72 65.86 8.90
N GLU A 167 -16.06 66.72 8.12
CA GLU A 167 -14.78 66.41 7.44
C GLU A 167 -13.66 66.16 8.48
N THR A 168 -13.62 66.97 9.54
CA THR A 168 -12.65 66.83 10.65
C THR A 168 -12.90 65.55 11.45
N ASP A 169 -14.16 65.27 11.81
CA ASP A 169 -14.54 64.02 12.49
C ASP A 169 -14.20 62.78 11.66
N ALA A 170 -14.39 62.83 10.34
CA ALA A 170 -14.06 61.71 9.45
C ALA A 170 -12.54 61.47 9.33
N ASP A 171 -11.73 62.53 9.26
CA ASP A 171 -10.27 62.44 9.26
C ASP A 171 -9.72 61.94 10.61
N GLN A 172 -10.32 62.36 11.72
CA GLN A 172 -9.99 61.87 13.07
C GLN A 172 -10.32 60.36 13.19
N VAL A 173 -11.53 59.94 12.83
CA VAL A 173 -11.94 58.52 12.84
C VAL A 173 -11.05 57.66 11.94
N ARG A 174 -10.59 58.16 10.78
CA ARG A 174 -9.61 57.45 9.95
C ARG A 174 -8.27 57.29 10.69
N THR A 175 -7.76 58.36 11.29
CA THR A 175 -6.46 58.35 11.99
C THR A 175 -6.46 57.43 13.22
N ASP A 176 -7.57 57.40 13.97
CA ASP A 176 -7.75 56.49 15.10
C ASP A 176 -7.86 55.03 14.65
N ALA A 177 -8.58 54.76 13.55
CA ALA A 177 -8.70 53.42 12.97
C ALA A 177 -7.36 52.90 12.40
N GLU A 178 -6.58 53.75 11.73
CA GLU A 178 -5.22 53.45 11.26
C GLU A 178 -4.29 53.15 12.44
N SER A 179 -4.34 53.96 13.50
CA SER A 179 -3.55 53.76 14.72
C SER A 179 -3.90 52.44 15.43
N ALA A 180 -5.20 52.13 15.58
CA ALA A 180 -5.67 50.87 16.15
C ALA A 180 -5.26 49.65 15.29
N ALA A 181 -5.30 49.76 13.96
CA ALA A 181 -4.85 48.71 13.06
C ALA A 181 -3.32 48.47 13.16
N VAL A 182 -2.52 49.52 13.31
CA VAL A 182 -1.07 49.41 13.54
C VAL A 182 -0.77 48.71 14.86
N LEU A 183 -1.47 49.05 15.94
CA LEU A 183 -1.32 48.39 17.25
C LEU A 183 -1.70 46.90 17.20
N LEU A 184 -2.86 46.56 16.63
CA LEU A 184 -3.28 45.17 16.45
C LEU A 184 -2.28 44.35 15.61
N LEU A 185 -1.66 44.97 14.59
CA LEU A 185 -0.61 44.35 13.79
C LEU A 185 0.77 44.30 14.48
N ALA A 186 0.98 45.04 15.57
CA ALA A 186 2.17 44.91 16.41
C ALA A 186 1.96 43.78 17.44
N ASP A 187 0.83 43.78 18.15
CA ASP A 187 0.49 42.75 19.15
C ASP A 187 0.42 41.36 18.51
N ALA A 188 -0.27 41.20 17.38
CA ALA A 188 -0.35 39.92 16.67
C ALA A 188 1.00 39.40 16.16
N ARG A 189 1.98 40.29 15.90
CA ARG A 189 3.37 39.89 15.60
C ARG A 189 4.11 39.46 16.88
N GLY A 190 3.97 40.21 17.97
CA GLY A 190 4.56 39.86 19.27
C GLY A 190 4.06 38.51 19.79
N GLU A 191 2.77 38.23 19.67
CA GLU A 191 2.20 36.91 19.98
C GLU A 191 2.79 35.81 19.08
N ALA A 192 2.89 36.04 17.77
CA ALA A 192 3.46 35.07 16.84
C ALA A 192 4.95 34.78 17.09
N GLU A 193 5.75 35.80 17.40
CA GLU A 193 7.16 35.67 17.80
C GLU A 193 7.30 34.94 19.15
N THR A 194 6.41 35.22 20.10
CA THR A 194 6.38 34.52 21.40
C THR A 194 6.02 33.04 21.23
N LEU A 195 4.99 32.73 20.44
CA LEU A 195 4.54 31.36 20.14
C LEU A 195 5.59 30.56 19.37
N THR A 196 6.23 31.16 18.35
CA THR A 196 7.31 30.49 17.60
C THR A 196 8.55 30.27 18.46
N THR A 197 8.92 31.21 19.33
CA THR A 197 10.02 31.06 20.30
C THR A 197 9.71 30.02 21.38
N ALA A 198 8.46 29.86 21.78
CA ALA A 198 8.03 28.79 22.69
C ALA A 198 8.05 27.42 22.00
N ALA A 199 7.56 27.32 20.77
CA ALA A 199 7.57 26.10 19.96
C ALA A 199 9.00 25.64 19.65
N ALA A 200 9.91 26.55 19.32
CA ALA A 200 11.33 26.26 19.10
C ALA A 200 11.98 25.64 20.34
N ARG A 201 11.84 26.28 21.52
CA ARG A 201 12.36 25.74 22.78
C ARG A 201 11.79 24.36 23.12
N LYS A 202 10.48 24.12 22.87
CA LYS A 202 9.87 22.80 23.11
C LYS A 202 10.39 21.74 22.13
N ALA A 203 10.67 22.11 20.88
CA ALA A 203 11.31 21.21 19.92
C ALA A 203 12.75 20.87 20.32
N GLU A 204 13.53 21.83 20.80
CA GLU A 204 14.89 21.61 21.32
C GLU A 204 14.91 20.69 22.54
N GLU A 205 13.96 20.87 23.48
CA GLU A 205 13.78 20.02 24.66
C GLU A 205 13.50 18.56 24.26
N VAL A 206 12.55 18.33 23.35
CA VAL A 206 12.21 16.99 22.82
C VAL A 206 13.40 16.37 22.08
N LEU A 207 14.17 17.16 21.32
CA LEU A 207 15.39 16.69 20.66
C LEU A 207 16.51 16.34 21.66
N ALA A 208 16.63 17.06 22.77
CA ALA A 208 17.59 16.76 23.83
C ALA A 208 17.22 15.46 24.57
N ASP A 209 15.94 15.25 24.88
CA ASP A 209 15.48 14.00 25.52
C ASP A 209 15.56 12.79 24.60
N ALA A 210 15.21 12.94 23.32
CA ALA A 210 15.41 11.88 22.32
C ALA A 210 16.89 11.50 22.19
N ARG A 211 17.81 12.48 22.25
CA ARG A 211 19.27 12.22 22.28
C ARG A 211 19.72 11.50 23.54
N ARG A 212 19.23 11.91 24.73
CA ARG A 212 19.49 11.20 25.99
C ARG A 212 19.02 9.74 25.93
N GLN A 213 17.77 9.50 25.50
CA GLN A 213 17.22 8.14 25.37
C GLN A 213 18.01 7.28 24.37
N ALA A 214 18.49 7.86 23.27
CA ALA A 214 19.37 7.17 22.32
C ALA A 214 20.74 6.83 22.93
N GLN A 215 21.35 7.72 23.72
CA GLN A 215 22.61 7.46 24.42
C GLN A 215 22.46 6.39 25.51
N ASP A 216 21.38 6.45 26.29
CA ASP A 216 21.01 5.47 27.31
C ASP A 216 20.85 4.06 26.74
N THR A 217 20.16 3.94 25.60
CA THR A 217 19.91 2.65 24.94
C THR A 217 21.17 2.10 24.29
N LEU A 218 22.02 2.93 23.70
CA LEU A 218 23.35 2.53 23.21
C LEU A 218 24.26 2.06 24.34
N THR A 219 24.28 2.76 25.48
CA THR A 219 25.07 2.37 26.66
C THR A 219 24.62 1.04 27.24
N LYS A 220 23.30 0.82 27.35
CA LYS A 220 22.71 -0.46 27.79
C LYS A 220 23.07 -1.60 26.83
N ALA A 221 22.86 -1.40 25.53
CA ALA A 221 23.21 -2.39 24.51
C ALA A 221 24.72 -2.73 24.47
N ALA A 222 25.60 -1.75 24.72
CA ALA A 222 27.03 -1.99 24.84
C ALA A 222 27.39 -2.82 26.09
N ALA A 223 26.78 -2.52 27.24
CA ALA A 223 26.99 -3.27 28.48
C ALA A 223 26.49 -4.72 28.37
N ASP A 224 25.32 -4.94 27.78
CA ASP A 224 24.80 -6.29 27.55
C ASP A 224 25.61 -7.04 26.47
N GLY A 225 26.12 -6.34 25.45
CA GLY A 225 27.06 -6.89 24.48
C GLY A 225 28.45 -7.25 25.07
N GLU A 226 28.86 -6.64 26.18
CA GLU A 226 30.07 -7.02 26.94
C GLU A 226 29.79 -8.22 27.86
N ARG A 227 28.60 -8.26 28.49
CA ARG A 227 28.13 -9.43 29.27
C ARG A 227 28.09 -10.69 28.42
N VAL A 228 27.43 -10.66 27.26
CA VAL A 228 27.32 -11.83 26.37
C VAL A 228 28.69 -12.30 25.89
N ARG A 229 29.63 -11.38 25.59
CA ARG A 229 31.02 -11.75 25.25
C ARG A 229 31.77 -12.38 26.43
N THR A 230 31.56 -11.88 27.65
CA THR A 230 32.16 -12.42 28.88
C THR A 230 31.60 -13.81 29.23
N GLU A 231 30.31 -14.03 29.00
CA GLU A 231 29.59 -15.28 29.26
C GLU A 231 29.97 -16.35 28.24
N ALA A 232 29.87 -16.06 26.93
CA ALA A 232 30.36 -16.95 25.87
C ALA A 232 31.86 -17.24 26.00
N GLY A 233 32.66 -16.30 26.50
CA GLY A 233 34.07 -16.49 26.83
C GLY A 233 34.30 -17.50 27.97
N ARG A 234 33.44 -17.51 28.99
CA ARG A 234 33.46 -18.54 30.05
C ARG A 234 33.01 -19.90 29.53
N GLU A 235 31.92 -19.96 28.76
CA GLU A 235 31.43 -21.21 28.18
C GLU A 235 32.48 -21.85 27.27
N ALA A 236 33.11 -21.06 26.39
CA ALA A 236 34.20 -21.54 25.53
C ALA A 236 35.41 -22.03 26.34
N ALA A 237 35.76 -21.34 27.43
CA ALA A 237 36.84 -21.78 28.32
C ALA A 237 36.51 -23.08 29.06
N GLN A 238 35.25 -23.27 29.48
CA GLN A 238 34.77 -24.51 30.10
C GLN A 238 34.77 -25.67 29.11
N VAL A 239 34.20 -25.51 27.91
CA VAL A 239 34.23 -26.54 26.85
C VAL A 239 35.67 -26.93 26.49
N LEU A 240 36.62 -25.99 26.53
CA LEU A 240 38.05 -26.26 26.35
C LEU A 240 38.74 -26.92 27.55
N ALA A 241 38.15 -26.89 28.76
CA ALA A 241 38.59 -27.68 29.91
C ALA A 241 38.02 -29.10 29.81
N ASP A 242 36.70 -29.24 29.67
CA ASP A 242 35.98 -30.51 29.52
C ASP A 242 36.58 -31.37 28.39
N ALA A 243 36.95 -30.74 27.26
CA ALA A 243 37.61 -31.42 26.14
C ALA A 243 39.07 -31.85 26.41
N LYS A 244 39.80 -31.15 27.29
CA LYS A 244 41.15 -31.58 27.73
C LYS A 244 41.06 -32.75 28.70
N ASP A 245 40.13 -32.68 29.64
CA ASP A 245 39.94 -33.72 30.65
C ASP A 245 39.43 -35.00 29.98
N ARG A 246 38.45 -34.90 29.07
CA ARG A 246 38.02 -36.05 28.26
C ARG A 246 39.12 -36.61 27.36
N ARG A 247 40.04 -35.78 26.85
CA ARG A 247 41.25 -36.25 26.15
C ARG A 247 42.19 -37.01 27.09
N ALA A 248 42.39 -36.53 28.32
CA ALA A 248 43.23 -37.20 29.32
C ALA A 248 42.64 -38.55 29.73
N GLU A 249 41.32 -38.64 29.96
CA GLU A 249 40.62 -39.91 30.21
C GLU A 249 40.80 -40.92 29.08
N LEU A 250 40.67 -40.48 27.82
CA LEU A 250 40.83 -41.33 26.64
C LEU A 250 42.28 -41.83 26.49
N LEU A 251 43.28 -40.98 26.77
CA LEU A 251 44.68 -41.40 26.80
C LEU A 251 44.93 -42.42 27.92
N ALA A 252 44.48 -42.16 29.14
CA ALA A 252 44.61 -43.09 30.26
C ALA A 252 43.83 -44.41 30.04
N ALA A 253 42.75 -44.40 29.27
CA ALA A 253 42.04 -45.61 28.84
C ALA A 253 42.83 -46.39 27.76
N ALA A 254 43.43 -45.70 26.80
CA ALA A 254 44.29 -46.32 25.79
C ALA A 254 45.57 -46.91 26.40
N GLU A 255 46.20 -46.23 27.36
CA GLU A 255 47.38 -46.71 28.08
C GLU A 255 47.07 -47.95 28.92
N ARG A 256 45.95 -47.97 29.66
CA ARG A 256 45.47 -49.18 30.35
C ARG A 256 45.22 -50.33 29.37
N THR A 257 44.55 -50.08 28.25
CA THR A 257 44.31 -51.09 27.20
C THR A 257 45.63 -51.61 26.61
N ALA A 258 46.65 -50.76 26.47
CA ALA A 258 47.97 -51.15 26.01
C ALA A 258 48.79 -51.89 27.10
N ALA A 259 48.57 -51.61 28.38
CA ALA A 259 49.15 -52.40 29.47
C ALA A 259 48.53 -53.80 29.50
N ASP A 260 47.20 -53.88 29.54
CA ASP A 260 46.39 -55.10 29.46
C ASP A 260 46.82 -56.04 28.33
N THR A 261 46.97 -55.50 27.11
CA THR A 261 47.34 -56.30 25.93
C THR A 261 48.80 -56.77 25.98
N ARG A 262 49.74 -55.98 26.53
CA ARG A 262 51.10 -56.44 26.81
C ARG A 262 51.13 -57.54 27.87
N THR A 263 50.38 -57.40 28.95
CA THR A 263 50.31 -58.42 30.03
C THR A 263 49.70 -59.73 29.54
N ARG A 264 48.65 -59.68 28.71
CA ARG A 264 48.10 -60.88 28.04
C ARG A 264 49.13 -61.52 27.12
N ALA A 265 49.72 -60.75 26.20
CA ALA A 265 50.72 -61.27 25.27
C ALA A 265 51.98 -61.85 25.97
N ALA A 266 52.39 -61.28 27.11
CA ALA A 266 53.46 -61.84 27.93
C ALA A 266 53.07 -63.20 28.53
N LYS A 267 51.87 -63.31 29.13
CA LYS A 267 51.35 -64.58 29.66
C LYS A 267 51.15 -65.63 28.56
N ASP A 268 50.64 -65.23 27.40
CA ASP A 268 50.47 -66.12 26.25
C ASP A 268 51.84 -66.65 25.75
N ALA A 269 52.88 -65.80 25.77
CA ALA A 269 54.24 -66.19 25.44
C ALA A 269 54.87 -67.11 26.51
N GLU A 270 54.64 -66.86 27.80
CA GLU A 270 55.05 -67.75 28.89
C GLU A 270 54.40 -69.14 28.77
N GLU A 271 53.09 -69.19 28.50
CA GLU A 271 52.38 -70.46 28.26
C GLU A 271 52.91 -71.20 27.01
N LEU A 272 53.29 -70.48 25.94
CA LEU A 272 53.92 -71.09 24.77
C LEU A 272 55.33 -71.60 25.06
N LEU A 273 56.12 -70.89 25.88
CA LEU A 273 57.44 -71.34 26.32
C LEU A 273 57.37 -72.57 27.23
N GLU A 274 56.41 -72.64 28.16
CA GLU A 274 56.19 -73.83 28.99
C GLU A 274 55.68 -75.02 28.20
N ARG A 275 54.78 -74.81 27.21
CA ARG A 275 54.39 -75.87 26.26
C ARG A 275 55.61 -76.39 25.50
N ALA A 276 56.43 -75.50 24.93
CA ALA A 276 57.64 -75.87 24.20
C ALA A 276 58.69 -76.59 25.09
N ARG A 277 58.85 -76.19 26.36
CA ARG A 277 59.68 -76.89 27.35
C ARG A 277 59.16 -78.29 27.63
N ALA A 278 57.85 -78.43 27.86
CA ALA A 278 57.23 -79.73 28.11
C ALA A 278 57.26 -80.64 26.86
N ASP A 279 57.15 -80.08 25.65
CA ASP A 279 57.32 -80.80 24.39
C ASP A 279 58.78 -81.26 24.21
N ALA A 280 59.76 -80.40 24.53
CA ALA A 280 61.18 -80.73 24.46
C ALA A 280 61.57 -81.83 25.47
N GLU A 281 61.13 -81.76 26.72
CA GLU A 281 61.41 -82.80 27.72
C GLU A 281 60.66 -84.11 27.43
N ARG A 282 59.45 -84.09 26.84
CA ARG A 282 58.81 -85.30 26.30
C ARG A 282 59.59 -85.90 25.14
N THR A 283 60.09 -85.07 24.22
CA THR A 283 60.94 -85.51 23.10
C THR A 283 62.25 -86.11 23.59
N ARG A 284 62.87 -85.49 24.60
CA ARG A 284 64.08 -85.98 25.26
C ARG A 284 63.84 -87.31 25.97
N THR A 285 62.78 -87.42 26.77
CA THR A 285 62.42 -88.67 27.46
C THR A 285 62.23 -89.81 26.47
N SER A 286 61.51 -89.56 25.36
CA SER A 286 61.33 -90.55 24.29
C SER A 286 62.65 -90.91 23.59
N ALA A 287 63.56 -89.94 23.39
CA ALA A 287 64.90 -90.21 22.84
C ALA A 287 65.79 -91.02 23.80
N ASP A 288 65.73 -90.76 25.11
CA ASP A 288 66.44 -91.52 26.14
C ASP A 288 65.88 -92.94 26.29
N GLU A 289 64.56 -93.12 26.18
CA GLU A 289 63.88 -94.42 26.09
C GLU A 289 64.30 -95.19 24.84
N LEU A 290 64.31 -94.55 23.66
CA LEU A 290 64.79 -95.16 22.42
C LEU A 290 66.27 -95.53 22.51
N ALA A 291 67.11 -94.67 23.11
CA ALA A 291 68.52 -94.97 23.37
C ALA A 291 68.69 -96.12 24.38
N ALA A 292 67.80 -96.26 25.37
CA ALA A 292 67.78 -97.41 26.29
C ALA A 292 67.34 -98.70 25.56
N GLN A 293 66.32 -98.64 24.69
CA GLN A 293 65.90 -99.77 23.85
C GLN A 293 67.00 -100.21 22.88
N VAL A 294 67.69 -99.27 22.23
CA VAL A 294 68.84 -99.56 21.36
C VAL A 294 70.01 -100.16 22.14
N ARG A 295 70.33 -99.65 23.35
CA ARG A 295 71.35 -100.24 24.22
C ARG A 295 70.98 -101.67 24.64
N ALA A 296 69.76 -101.89 25.15
CA ALA A 296 69.27 -103.22 25.50
C ALA A 296 69.13 -104.18 24.30
N GLY A 297 68.96 -103.64 23.09
CA GLY A 297 69.01 -104.38 21.83
C GLY A 297 70.44 -104.78 21.46
N ALA A 298 71.40 -103.85 21.56
CA ALA A 298 72.82 -104.09 21.33
C ALA A 298 73.43 -105.04 22.37
N GLU A 299 73.01 -104.96 23.64
CA GLU A 299 73.38 -105.91 24.70
C GLU A 299 72.84 -107.30 24.42
N ARG A 300 71.57 -107.44 23.99
CA ARG A 300 71.01 -108.72 23.55
C ARG A 300 71.72 -109.27 22.31
N ALA A 301 72.06 -108.42 21.34
CA ALA A 301 72.85 -108.82 20.18
C ALA A 301 74.27 -109.27 20.58
N ALA A 302 74.92 -108.56 21.51
CA ALA A 302 76.23 -108.93 22.04
C ALA A 302 76.19 -110.16 22.96
N ALA A 303 75.06 -110.44 23.62
CA ALA A 303 74.83 -111.70 24.33
C ALA A 303 74.60 -112.86 23.36
N GLY A 304 73.82 -112.63 22.29
CA GLY A 304 73.67 -113.55 21.16
C GLY A 304 75.03 -113.91 20.55
N LEU A 305 75.80 -112.91 20.12
CA LEU A 305 77.14 -113.08 19.55
C LEU A 305 78.13 -113.76 20.52
N ARG A 306 77.99 -113.58 21.84
CA ARG A 306 78.77 -114.35 22.83
C ARG A 306 78.32 -115.81 22.90
N ALA A 307 77.02 -116.08 22.91
CA ALA A 307 76.50 -117.44 22.88
C ALA A 307 76.76 -118.14 21.52
N ASP A 308 76.83 -117.39 20.43
CA ASP A 308 77.25 -117.86 19.10
C ASP A 308 78.76 -118.14 19.08
N ALA A 309 79.58 -117.31 19.72
CA ALA A 309 81.01 -117.55 19.89
C ALA A 309 81.32 -118.70 20.87
N GLU A 310 80.53 -118.88 21.92
CA GLU A 310 80.62 -120.02 22.84
C GLU A 310 80.18 -121.32 22.17
N ARG A 311 79.13 -121.29 21.34
CA ARG A 311 78.80 -122.41 20.45
C ARG A 311 79.92 -122.67 19.45
N ALA A 312 80.41 -121.66 18.72
CA ALA A 312 81.53 -121.82 17.80
C ALA A 312 82.82 -122.32 18.50
N LEU A 313 83.04 -122.02 19.79
CA LEU A 313 84.14 -122.56 20.59
C LEU A 313 83.87 -123.97 21.13
N ALA A 314 82.61 -124.36 21.34
CA ALA A 314 82.22 -125.74 21.66
C ALA A 314 82.29 -126.62 20.41
N ASP A 315 81.76 -126.15 19.28
CA ASP A 315 81.87 -126.73 17.94
C ASP A 315 83.35 -126.86 17.55
N ALA A 316 84.16 -125.80 17.70
CA ALA A 316 85.60 -125.88 17.45
C ALA A 316 86.37 -126.74 18.48
N ARG A 317 85.80 -127.08 19.64
CA ARG A 317 86.36 -128.09 20.56
C ARG A 317 85.99 -129.49 20.12
N SER A 318 84.73 -129.73 19.76
CA SER A 318 84.27 -130.98 19.15
C SER A 318 85.09 -131.27 17.90
N SER A 319 85.18 -130.32 16.98
CA SER A 319 86.01 -130.41 15.79
C SER A 319 87.51 -130.38 16.07
N ALA A 320 88.01 -129.97 17.26
CA ALA A 320 89.41 -130.16 17.65
C ALA A 320 89.67 -131.54 18.28
N GLU A 321 88.65 -132.25 18.74
CA GLU A 321 88.72 -133.65 19.20
C GLU A 321 88.53 -134.61 18.02
N GLU A 322 87.59 -134.30 17.12
CA GLU A 322 87.50 -134.91 15.78
C GLU A 322 88.77 -134.64 14.97
N LEU A 323 89.33 -133.42 14.97
CA LEU A 323 90.60 -133.13 14.28
C LEU A 323 91.79 -133.85 14.93
N ARG A 324 91.76 -134.18 16.23
CA ARG A 324 92.81 -135.04 16.81
C ARG A 324 92.72 -136.47 16.29
N ALA A 325 91.51 -137.05 16.28
CA ALA A 325 91.26 -138.36 15.68
C ALA A 325 91.54 -138.37 14.16
N ALA A 326 91.29 -137.25 13.48
CA ALA A 326 91.57 -137.08 12.06
C ALA A 326 93.05 -136.80 11.79
N THR A 327 93.82 -136.11 12.65
CA THR A 327 95.27 -135.88 12.40
C THR A 327 96.07 -137.17 12.38
N ASP A 328 95.69 -138.16 13.19
CA ASP A 328 96.27 -139.52 13.13
C ASP A 328 95.97 -140.22 11.78
N THR A 329 95.02 -139.70 11.00
CA THR A 329 94.63 -140.17 9.66
C THR A 329 95.11 -139.24 8.52
N ASP A 330 95.19 -137.93 8.74
CA ASP A 330 95.44 -136.88 7.74
C ASP A 330 96.90 -136.46 7.61
N VAL A 331 97.78 -136.88 8.53
CA VAL A 331 99.24 -136.92 8.29
C VAL A 331 99.58 -137.75 7.03
N ALA A 332 98.71 -138.66 6.63
CA ALA A 332 98.82 -139.41 5.37
C ALA A 332 98.24 -138.68 4.13
N ARG A 333 97.44 -137.60 4.29
CA ARG A 333 96.62 -137.00 3.23
C ARG A 333 96.94 -135.54 2.90
N LEU A 334 97.44 -134.75 3.86
CA LEU A 334 97.74 -133.31 3.69
C LEU A 334 98.98 -132.98 2.82
N ARG A 335 99.31 -133.84 1.84
CA ARG A 335 100.34 -133.59 0.81
C ARG A 335 99.78 -133.09 -0.52
N GLU A 336 98.47 -133.10 -0.74
CA GLU A 336 97.92 -133.06 -2.11
C GLU A 336 97.10 -131.82 -2.50
N GLN A 337 96.53 -131.05 -1.55
CA GLN A 337 95.51 -130.03 -1.87
C GLN A 337 95.75 -128.66 -1.22
N ALA A 338 96.76 -127.93 -1.70
CA ALA A 338 97.13 -126.60 -1.21
C ALA A 338 96.95 -125.42 -2.20
N GLU A 339 96.59 -125.67 -3.47
CA GLU A 339 96.89 -124.70 -4.54
C GLU A 339 95.71 -123.85 -5.10
N THR A 340 94.45 -124.22 -4.86
CA THR A 340 93.35 -123.82 -5.78
C THR A 340 92.61 -122.49 -5.47
N ASN A 341 92.57 -122.02 -4.22
CA ASN A 341 91.44 -121.18 -3.74
C ASN A 341 91.68 -119.64 -3.68
N ALA A 342 92.66 -119.09 -4.39
CA ALA A 342 93.09 -117.69 -4.19
C ALA A 342 92.40 -116.59 -5.06
N LYS A 343 91.38 -116.91 -5.88
CA LYS A 343 91.09 -116.11 -7.10
C LYS A 343 89.83 -115.20 -7.11
N THR A 344 88.81 -115.44 -6.29
CA THR A 344 87.42 -114.94 -6.54
C THR A 344 86.93 -113.82 -5.60
N ALA A 345 87.79 -112.89 -5.17
CA ALA A 345 87.49 -111.92 -4.11
C ALA A 345 87.53 -110.42 -4.52
N ARG A 346 87.17 -110.04 -5.76
CA ARG A 346 87.46 -108.67 -6.29
C ARG A 346 86.37 -107.91 -7.05
N GLU A 347 85.12 -108.38 -7.15
CA GLU A 347 84.12 -107.81 -8.09
C GLU A 347 82.97 -106.99 -7.44
N ALA A 348 83.01 -106.72 -6.14
CA ALA A 348 81.89 -106.15 -5.37
C ALA A 348 82.00 -104.62 -5.09
N ALA A 349 82.25 -103.78 -6.11
CA ALA A 349 82.65 -102.38 -5.89
C ALA A 349 81.99 -101.28 -6.77
N ALA A 350 80.85 -101.52 -7.44
CA ALA A 350 80.25 -100.51 -8.33
C ALA A 350 78.70 -100.46 -8.35
N LYS A 351 78.12 -99.40 -7.76
CA LYS A 351 76.86 -98.67 -8.12
C LYS A 351 76.34 -97.83 -6.94
N ALA A 352 76.77 -96.56 -6.81
CA ALA A 352 76.37 -95.71 -5.67
C ALA A 352 76.36 -94.17 -5.95
N THR A 353 75.92 -93.72 -7.13
CA THR A 353 75.85 -92.29 -7.48
C THR A 353 74.67 -91.98 -8.42
N ALA A 354 73.45 -91.81 -7.90
CA ALA A 354 72.25 -91.60 -8.73
C ALA A 354 71.09 -90.78 -8.11
N VAL A 355 71.25 -90.11 -6.97
CA VAL A 355 70.17 -89.36 -6.30
C VAL A 355 70.63 -87.97 -5.84
N GLN A 356 70.93 -87.07 -6.79
CA GLN A 356 71.29 -85.68 -6.49
C GLN A 356 70.80 -84.65 -7.54
N ALA A 357 69.92 -85.05 -8.47
CA ALA A 357 69.47 -84.22 -9.59
C ALA A 357 68.01 -83.70 -9.47
N ALA A 358 67.35 -83.90 -8.32
CA ALA A 358 65.92 -83.63 -8.14
C ALA A 358 65.60 -82.38 -7.28
N ALA A 359 66.59 -81.52 -7.02
CA ALA A 359 66.48 -80.43 -6.02
C ALA A 359 66.24 -79.02 -6.60
N GLU A 360 66.40 -78.81 -7.92
CA GLU A 360 66.55 -77.46 -8.48
C GLU A 360 65.27 -76.86 -9.10
N GLN A 361 64.22 -77.66 -9.35
CA GLN A 361 63.01 -77.19 -10.05
C GLN A 361 62.05 -76.33 -9.21
N THR A 362 62.14 -76.35 -7.87
CA THR A 362 61.15 -75.73 -6.98
C THR A 362 61.32 -74.22 -6.75
N LEU A 363 62.40 -73.59 -7.24
CA LEU A 363 62.65 -72.16 -7.06
C LEU A 363 62.10 -71.26 -8.19
N ALA A 364 61.66 -71.83 -9.31
CA ALA A 364 61.25 -71.06 -10.50
C ALA A 364 59.83 -70.45 -10.43
N GLU A 365 58.98 -70.89 -9.49
CA GLU A 365 57.54 -70.54 -9.51
C GLU A 365 57.18 -69.32 -8.64
N ALA A 366 57.99 -69.00 -7.63
CA ALA A 366 57.68 -67.96 -6.64
C ALA A 366 57.57 -66.54 -7.22
N GLY A 367 58.32 -66.22 -8.29
CA GLY A 367 58.44 -64.85 -8.82
C GLY A 367 57.19 -64.31 -9.54
N ARG A 368 56.33 -65.17 -10.09
CA ARG A 368 55.22 -64.75 -10.98
C ARG A 368 53.97 -64.23 -10.27
N SER A 369 54.00 -64.13 -8.94
CA SER A 369 52.83 -63.79 -8.11
C SER A 369 52.71 -62.30 -7.75
N LEU A 370 53.77 -61.50 -7.89
CA LEU A 370 53.86 -60.16 -7.30
C LEU A 370 53.29 -59.04 -8.19
N GLU A 371 53.46 -59.12 -9.52
CA GLU A 371 53.14 -58.02 -10.44
C GLU A 371 51.62 -57.80 -10.64
N ALA A 372 50.80 -58.82 -10.39
CA ALA A 372 49.34 -58.74 -10.55
C ALA A 372 48.63 -57.83 -9.51
N ALA A 373 49.35 -57.37 -8.48
CA ALA A 373 48.78 -56.60 -7.37
C ALA A 373 48.62 -55.09 -7.68
N THR A 374 49.54 -54.49 -8.43
CA THR A 374 49.68 -53.02 -8.52
C THR A 374 48.64 -52.33 -9.40
N GLN A 375 48.13 -52.98 -10.46
CA GLN A 375 47.16 -52.35 -11.37
C GLN A 375 45.74 -52.20 -10.79
N ARG A 376 45.41 -52.83 -9.66
CA ARG A 376 44.05 -52.89 -9.11
C ARG A 376 43.62 -51.62 -8.34
N THR A 377 44.57 -50.78 -7.92
CA THR A 377 44.32 -49.54 -7.17
C THR A 377 43.96 -48.36 -8.07
N VAL A 378 44.79 -48.08 -9.08
CA VAL A 378 44.63 -46.92 -10.00
C VAL A 378 43.26 -46.90 -10.68
N ARG A 379 42.77 -48.08 -11.11
CA ARG A 379 41.48 -48.21 -11.83
C ARG A 379 40.25 -47.92 -10.96
N ARG A 380 40.39 -47.84 -9.63
CA ARG A 380 39.30 -47.45 -8.69
C ARG A 380 39.24 -45.95 -8.42
N ALA A 381 40.37 -45.21 -8.52
CA ALA A 381 40.39 -43.77 -8.32
C ALA A 381 39.66 -43.03 -9.45
N ARG A 382 40.09 -43.23 -10.70
CA ARG A 382 39.58 -42.57 -11.92
C ARG A 382 38.07 -42.77 -12.18
N ARG A 383 37.46 -43.77 -11.53
CA ARG A 383 36.01 -44.05 -11.59
C ARG A 383 35.19 -43.29 -10.53
N ARG A 384 35.82 -42.45 -9.71
CA ARG A 384 35.16 -41.53 -8.75
C ARG A 384 35.03 -40.11 -9.30
N GLU A 385 36.08 -39.56 -9.93
CA GLU A 385 36.11 -38.20 -10.50
C GLU A 385 35.04 -38.00 -11.57
N ILE A 386 34.96 -38.90 -12.57
CA ILE A 386 33.95 -38.90 -13.64
C ILE A 386 32.51 -38.91 -13.07
N ARG A 387 32.31 -39.48 -11.86
CA ARG A 387 31.02 -39.50 -11.15
C ARG A 387 30.81 -38.30 -10.21
N ALA A 388 31.80 -37.45 -9.98
CA ALA A 388 31.66 -36.16 -9.32
C ALA A 388 31.31 -35.09 -10.36
N GLU A 389 32.10 -34.99 -11.43
CA GLU A 389 31.95 -34.04 -12.54
C GLU A 389 30.56 -34.14 -13.18
N SER A 390 30.15 -35.35 -13.59
CA SER A 390 28.82 -35.60 -14.18
C SER A 390 27.63 -35.36 -13.22
N ARG A 391 27.88 -35.10 -11.93
CA ARG A 391 26.88 -34.62 -10.95
C ARG A 391 26.99 -33.12 -10.67
N ALA A 392 28.12 -32.47 -10.94
CA ALA A 392 28.27 -31.02 -10.93
C ALA A 392 27.60 -30.39 -12.16
N THR A 393 27.83 -30.92 -13.36
CA THR A 393 27.23 -30.40 -14.61
C THR A 393 25.70 -30.45 -14.58
N ARG A 394 25.11 -31.53 -14.03
CA ARG A 394 23.65 -31.68 -13.85
C ARG A 394 23.05 -30.76 -12.76
N ARG A 395 23.88 -30.06 -11.98
CA ARG A 395 23.45 -29.01 -11.04
C ARG A 395 23.44 -27.66 -11.75
N ARG A 396 24.55 -27.23 -12.36
CA ARG A 396 24.63 -25.98 -13.15
C ARG A 396 23.48 -25.82 -14.15
N ILE A 397 23.27 -26.81 -15.02
CA ILE A 397 22.19 -26.82 -16.03
C ILE A 397 20.78 -26.69 -15.39
N ARG A 398 20.59 -27.12 -14.14
CA ARG A 398 19.32 -27.00 -13.41
C ARG A 398 19.17 -25.66 -12.71
N ASP A 399 20.28 -25.03 -12.36
CA ASP A 399 20.32 -23.77 -11.63
C ASP A 399 20.29 -22.56 -12.59
N GLU A 400 20.87 -22.69 -13.78
CA GLU A 400 20.77 -21.76 -14.91
C GLU A 400 19.36 -21.75 -15.55
N ALA A 401 18.61 -22.85 -15.46
CA ALA A 401 17.28 -23.01 -16.07
C ALA A 401 16.08 -22.58 -15.18
N ARG A 402 16.27 -21.69 -14.20
CA ARG A 402 15.18 -21.20 -13.34
C ARG A 402 14.81 -19.73 -13.62
N PRO A 403 13.50 -19.38 -13.59
CA PRO A 403 13.09 -17.98 -13.61
C PRO A 403 13.55 -17.25 -12.34
N THR A 404 13.94 -15.99 -12.51
CA THR A 404 14.46 -15.08 -11.48
C THR A 404 13.36 -14.64 -10.52
N GLY A 405 13.18 -15.40 -9.42
CA GLY A 405 12.21 -15.07 -8.37
C GLY A 405 11.96 -16.16 -7.32
N GLY A 406 12.46 -17.38 -7.50
CA GLY A 406 12.33 -18.46 -6.52
C GLY A 406 13.22 -18.25 -5.28
N VAL A 407 12.64 -18.43 -4.09
CA VAL A 407 13.39 -18.50 -2.82
C VAL A 407 14.41 -19.66 -2.90
N PRO A 408 15.68 -19.47 -2.48
CA PRO A 408 16.68 -20.53 -2.54
C PRO A 408 16.24 -21.82 -1.83
N PRO A 409 16.55 -23.01 -2.36
CA PRO A 409 16.32 -24.26 -1.66
C PRO A 409 17.24 -24.35 -0.45
N LEU A 410 16.67 -24.59 0.73
CA LEU A 410 17.41 -24.79 1.99
C LEU A 410 18.52 -25.82 1.80
N SER A 411 19.73 -25.51 2.30
CA SER A 411 20.83 -26.47 2.28
C SER A 411 20.51 -27.71 3.13
N GLY A 412 21.25 -28.81 2.95
CA GLY A 412 21.03 -30.02 3.73
C GLY A 412 21.21 -29.84 5.25
N GLN A 413 21.98 -28.83 5.67
CA GLN A 413 22.17 -28.48 7.08
C GLN A 413 21.06 -27.55 7.58
N GLU A 414 20.64 -26.56 6.79
CA GLU A 414 19.46 -25.74 7.09
C GLU A 414 18.19 -26.58 7.18
N LEU A 415 18.02 -27.59 6.32
CA LEU A 415 16.88 -28.50 6.37
C LEU A 415 16.87 -29.33 7.67
N LEU A 416 18.03 -29.81 8.12
CA LEU A 416 18.16 -30.50 9.41
C LEU A 416 17.86 -29.57 10.59
N LEU A 417 18.34 -28.31 10.55
CA LEU A 417 18.03 -27.30 11.56
C LEU A 417 16.53 -26.96 11.58
N VAL A 418 15.90 -26.76 10.42
CA VAL A 418 14.46 -26.49 10.31
C VAL A 418 13.64 -27.68 10.81
N VAL A 419 14.00 -28.92 10.46
CA VAL A 419 13.33 -30.13 10.97
C VAL A 419 13.51 -30.26 12.49
N GLY A 420 14.71 -29.98 13.02
CA GLY A 420 14.99 -29.96 14.46
C GLY A 420 14.17 -28.90 15.22
N ILE A 421 14.09 -27.67 14.68
CA ILE A 421 13.29 -26.57 15.23
C ILE A 421 11.80 -26.94 15.20
N VAL A 422 11.30 -27.52 14.12
CA VAL A 422 9.90 -27.96 13.99
C VAL A 422 9.58 -29.08 14.99
N LEU A 423 10.48 -30.05 15.18
CA LEU A 423 10.31 -31.12 16.18
C LEU A 423 10.34 -30.57 17.62
N ALA A 424 11.30 -29.70 17.94
CA ALA A 424 11.39 -29.08 19.26
C ALA A 424 10.16 -28.22 19.57
N ALA A 425 9.71 -27.40 18.61
CA ALA A 425 8.51 -26.60 18.74
C ALA A 425 7.25 -27.45 18.86
N ALA A 426 7.16 -28.58 18.14
CA ALA A 426 6.05 -29.53 18.30
C ALA A 426 6.00 -30.11 19.72
N VAL A 427 7.13 -30.59 20.26
CA VAL A 427 7.21 -31.12 21.65
C VAL A 427 6.81 -30.07 22.68
N VAL A 428 7.36 -28.86 22.59
CA VAL A 428 7.00 -27.74 23.49
C VAL A 428 5.52 -27.38 23.38
N SER A 429 4.97 -27.39 22.17
CA SER A 429 3.55 -27.08 21.94
C SER A 429 2.62 -28.19 22.45
N THR A 430 3.00 -29.47 22.32
CA THR A 430 2.23 -30.59 22.89
C THR A 430 2.22 -30.53 24.42
N LEU A 431 3.36 -30.26 25.06
CA LEU A 431 3.43 -30.06 26.52
C LEU A 431 2.62 -28.83 26.97
N GLY A 432 2.65 -27.75 26.19
CA GLY A 432 1.86 -26.55 26.43
C GLY A 432 0.36 -26.80 26.33
N LEU A 433 -0.08 -27.47 25.26
CA LEU A 433 -1.47 -27.87 25.06
C LEU A 433 -1.96 -28.76 26.22
N LEU A 434 -1.18 -29.74 26.66
CA LEU A 434 -1.56 -30.64 27.76
C LEU A 434 -1.76 -29.89 29.10
N SER A 435 -0.95 -28.87 29.37
CA SER A 435 -1.06 -27.99 30.54
C SER A 435 -2.26 -27.03 30.43
N SER A 436 -2.47 -26.42 29.26
CA SER A 436 -3.63 -25.56 28.96
C SER A 436 -4.95 -26.34 29.05
N TYR A 437 -4.97 -27.57 28.54
CA TYR A 437 -6.17 -28.41 28.44
C TYR A 437 -6.82 -28.65 29.80
N THR A 438 -6.05 -29.18 30.77
CA THR A 438 -6.57 -29.49 32.12
C THR A 438 -7.05 -28.23 32.86
N ALA A 439 -6.37 -27.10 32.64
CA ALA A 439 -6.72 -25.81 33.23
C ALA A 439 -8.01 -25.21 32.63
N LEU A 440 -8.25 -25.36 31.33
CA LEU A 440 -9.49 -24.96 30.65
C LEU A 440 -10.65 -25.91 30.96
N GLU A 441 -10.40 -27.22 31.02
CA GLU A 441 -11.38 -28.25 31.38
C GLU A 441 -11.93 -28.01 32.80
N ALA A 442 -11.06 -27.74 33.77
CA ALA A 442 -11.46 -27.40 35.13
C ALA A 442 -12.34 -26.12 35.21
N LYS A 443 -12.06 -25.10 34.38
CA LYS A 443 -12.88 -23.88 34.31
C LYS A 443 -14.21 -24.11 33.56
N ALA A 444 -14.23 -24.95 32.52
CA ALA A 444 -15.48 -25.34 31.83
C ALA A 444 -16.43 -26.12 32.76
N ALA A 445 -15.88 -27.03 33.59
CA ALA A 445 -16.64 -27.71 34.64
C ALA A 445 -17.21 -26.73 35.67
N ALA A 446 -16.42 -25.75 36.11
CA ALA A 446 -16.87 -24.67 37.00
C ALA A 446 -17.92 -23.72 36.36
N TRP A 447 -18.07 -23.75 35.03
CA TRP A 447 -19.12 -23.05 34.28
C TRP A 447 -20.33 -23.94 33.94
N GLY A 448 -20.41 -25.15 34.48
CA GLY A 448 -21.56 -26.04 34.31
C GLY A 448 -21.67 -26.72 32.94
N TRP A 449 -20.55 -26.86 32.20
CA TRP A 449 -20.55 -27.64 30.96
C TRP A 449 -20.70 -29.13 31.26
N GLU A 450 -21.68 -29.80 30.64
CA GLU A 450 -21.87 -31.25 30.73
C GLU A 450 -20.66 -32.04 30.21
N TRP A 451 -19.95 -31.47 29.23
CA TRP A 451 -18.74 -32.03 28.62
C TRP A 451 -17.59 -31.02 28.68
N PRO A 452 -16.91 -30.87 29.84
CA PRO A 452 -15.89 -29.83 30.05
C PRO A 452 -14.74 -29.85 29.05
N TRP A 453 -14.34 -31.04 28.58
CA TRP A 453 -13.32 -31.25 27.55
C TRP A 453 -13.67 -30.64 26.18
N LEU A 454 -14.95 -30.41 25.89
CA LEU A 454 -15.39 -29.90 24.60
C LEU A 454 -14.94 -28.45 24.36
N LEU A 455 -14.75 -27.66 25.42
CA LEU A 455 -14.30 -26.27 25.32
C LEU A 455 -12.87 -26.15 24.74
N PRO A 456 -11.81 -26.76 25.34
CA PRO A 456 -10.48 -26.72 24.74
C PRO A 456 -10.43 -27.42 23.38
N VAL A 457 -11.02 -28.62 23.23
CA VAL A 457 -10.99 -29.37 21.95
C VAL A 457 -11.65 -28.58 20.81
N GLY A 458 -12.79 -27.93 21.06
CA GLY A 458 -13.48 -27.13 20.06
C GLY A 458 -12.63 -25.95 19.56
N ILE A 459 -11.88 -25.30 20.46
CA ILE A 459 -10.97 -24.20 20.13
C ILE A 459 -9.76 -24.71 19.35
N ASP A 460 -9.10 -25.77 19.84
CA ASP A 460 -7.87 -26.31 19.26
C ASP A 460 -8.07 -27.01 17.92
N VAL A 461 -9.28 -27.51 17.62
CA VAL A 461 -9.66 -28.00 16.28
C VAL A 461 -10.02 -26.84 15.34
N ALA A 462 -10.68 -25.80 15.84
CA ALA A 462 -11.15 -24.69 15.00
C ALA A 462 -10.01 -23.75 14.53
N ILE A 463 -8.97 -23.50 15.33
CA ILE A 463 -7.83 -22.66 14.89
C ILE A 463 -7.14 -23.24 13.63
N PRO A 464 -6.73 -24.53 13.60
CA PRO A 464 -6.19 -25.16 12.39
C PRO A 464 -7.22 -25.26 11.26
N ALA A 465 -8.49 -25.58 11.54
CA ALA A 465 -9.52 -25.72 10.51
C ALA A 465 -9.78 -24.41 9.75
N PHE A 466 -10.01 -23.30 10.45
CA PHE A 466 -10.20 -21.98 9.81
C PHE A 466 -8.91 -21.46 9.16
N THR A 467 -7.74 -21.79 9.70
CA THR A 467 -6.45 -21.44 9.08
C THR A 467 -6.22 -22.23 7.78
N GLY A 468 -6.48 -23.54 7.78
CA GLY A 468 -6.43 -24.40 6.61
C GLY A 468 -7.43 -23.97 5.53
N ALA A 469 -8.67 -23.66 5.91
CA ALA A 469 -9.68 -23.10 5.00
C ALA A 469 -9.21 -21.78 4.38
N ASN A 470 -8.62 -20.87 5.16
CA ASN A 470 -8.04 -19.61 4.66
C ASN A 470 -6.89 -19.85 3.66
N LEU A 471 -6.01 -20.81 3.93
CA LEU A 471 -4.91 -21.18 3.02
C LEU A 471 -5.41 -21.84 1.71
N ILE A 472 -6.46 -22.66 1.80
CA ILE A 472 -7.15 -23.25 0.64
C ILE A 472 -7.86 -22.17 -0.19
N LEU A 473 -8.50 -21.20 0.44
CA LEU A 473 -9.12 -20.05 -0.23
C LEU A 473 -8.09 -19.17 -0.96
N ILE A 474 -6.94 -18.90 -0.34
CA ILE A 474 -5.79 -18.25 -1.02
C ILE A 474 -5.33 -19.08 -2.23
N ARG A 475 -5.20 -20.40 -2.08
CA ARG A 475 -4.79 -21.31 -3.15
C ARG A 475 -5.78 -21.39 -4.33
N MET A 476 -7.05 -21.04 -4.10
CA MET A 476 -8.08 -20.94 -5.14
C MET A 476 -8.31 -19.51 -5.65
N GLY A 477 -7.52 -18.52 -5.18
CA GLY A 477 -7.67 -17.10 -5.57
C GLY A 477 -8.88 -16.38 -4.95
N MET A 478 -9.62 -17.04 -4.05
CA MET A 478 -10.87 -16.54 -3.45
C MET A 478 -10.63 -16.00 -2.03
N GLU A 479 -9.78 -14.97 -1.90
CA GLU A 479 -9.39 -14.41 -0.60
C GLU A 479 -10.55 -13.70 0.15
N LEU A 480 -11.31 -14.45 0.96
CA LEU A 480 -12.28 -13.89 1.90
C LEU A 480 -11.57 -13.15 3.05
N ARG A 481 -11.22 -11.87 2.82
CA ARG A 481 -10.43 -11.00 3.73
C ARG A 481 -10.98 -10.83 5.16
N TRP A 482 -12.19 -11.34 5.45
CA TRP A 482 -12.74 -11.40 6.81
C TRP A 482 -12.39 -12.69 7.56
N ILE A 483 -12.26 -13.85 6.88
CA ILE A 483 -12.07 -15.16 7.54
C ILE A 483 -10.75 -15.23 8.33
N ARG A 484 -9.74 -14.48 7.87
CA ARG A 484 -8.45 -14.27 8.56
C ARG A 484 -8.58 -13.70 9.98
N TRP A 485 -9.72 -13.11 10.35
CA TRP A 485 -9.96 -12.64 11.72
C TRP A 485 -10.44 -13.76 12.64
N VAL A 486 -11.09 -14.82 12.12
CA VAL A 486 -11.64 -15.91 12.94
C VAL A 486 -10.55 -16.62 13.77
N PRO A 487 -9.41 -17.08 13.21
CA PRO A 487 -8.33 -17.63 14.02
C PRO A 487 -7.74 -16.63 15.03
N ARG A 488 -7.73 -15.33 14.72
CA ARG A 488 -7.16 -14.28 15.60
C ARG A 488 -8.07 -13.94 16.78
N VAL A 489 -9.39 -13.89 16.56
CA VAL A 489 -10.38 -13.75 17.64
C VAL A 489 -10.37 -15.00 18.51
N LEU A 490 -10.38 -16.19 17.89
CA LEU A 490 -10.36 -17.46 18.61
C LEU A 490 -9.08 -17.63 19.45
N THR A 491 -7.92 -17.28 18.90
CA THR A 491 -6.64 -17.12 19.61
C THR A 491 -6.76 -16.20 20.83
N ALA A 492 -7.35 -15.00 20.67
CA ALA A 492 -7.50 -14.05 21.76
C ALA A 492 -8.40 -14.61 22.89
N VAL A 493 -9.43 -15.39 22.54
CA VAL A 493 -10.23 -16.15 23.50
C VAL A 493 -9.38 -17.22 24.19
N THR A 494 -8.59 -18.03 23.48
CA THR A 494 -7.70 -19.06 24.07
C THR A 494 -6.76 -18.47 25.13
N VAL A 495 -6.16 -17.32 24.82
CA VAL A 495 -5.24 -16.61 25.72
C VAL A 495 -5.97 -15.98 26.90
N TYR A 496 -7.17 -15.41 26.70
CA TYR A 496 -8.01 -14.89 27.78
C TYR A 496 -8.49 -16.00 28.72
N LEU A 497 -8.86 -17.17 28.21
CA LEU A 497 -9.22 -18.34 29.01
C LEU A 497 -8.04 -18.81 29.86
N ASN A 498 -6.85 -18.97 29.27
CA ASN A 498 -5.62 -19.33 29.99
C ASN A 498 -5.19 -18.28 31.02
N TRP A 499 -5.35 -16.99 30.71
CA TRP A 499 -5.09 -15.91 31.67
C TRP A 499 -6.00 -15.96 32.89
N ASN A 500 -7.24 -16.44 32.75
CA ASN A 500 -8.18 -16.61 33.87
C ASN A 500 -8.12 -18.02 34.51
N ALA A 501 -7.24 -18.89 34.04
CA ALA A 501 -7.10 -20.26 34.54
C ALA A 501 -6.37 -20.35 35.88
N SER A 502 -5.57 -19.34 36.25
CA SER A 502 -4.85 -19.26 37.53
C SER A 502 -5.25 -18.02 38.32
N ASP A 503 -5.22 -18.09 39.65
CA ASP A 503 -5.49 -16.96 40.53
C ASP A 503 -4.23 -16.19 40.95
N SER A 504 -3.04 -16.77 40.74
CA SER A 504 -1.75 -16.11 41.01
C SER A 504 -1.26 -15.31 39.79
N ALA A 505 -0.75 -14.10 40.01
CA ALA A 505 -0.30 -13.22 38.92
C ALA A 505 0.79 -13.87 38.03
N SER A 506 1.72 -14.62 38.63
CA SER A 506 2.74 -15.40 37.91
C SER A 506 2.14 -16.55 37.12
N GLY A 507 1.15 -17.27 37.67
CA GLY A 507 0.44 -18.35 36.97
C GLY A 507 -0.35 -17.85 35.75
N ARG A 508 -1.04 -16.71 35.87
CA ARG A 508 -1.77 -16.08 34.74
C ARG A 508 -0.84 -15.77 33.57
N ILE A 509 0.32 -15.19 33.86
CA ILE A 509 1.37 -14.90 32.87
C ILE A 509 1.92 -16.20 32.27
N GLY A 510 2.18 -17.23 33.10
CA GLY A 510 2.69 -18.52 32.65
C GLY A 510 1.79 -19.23 31.65
N HIS A 511 0.52 -19.48 31.99
CA HIS A 511 -0.43 -20.17 31.10
C HIS A 511 -0.72 -19.37 29.82
N ALA A 512 -0.80 -18.04 29.90
CA ALA A 512 -1.00 -17.19 28.74
C ALA A 512 0.23 -17.15 27.80
N ALA A 513 1.45 -17.06 28.33
CA ALA A 513 2.68 -17.04 27.54
C ALA A 513 2.91 -18.37 26.80
N LEU A 514 2.66 -19.48 27.49
CA LEU A 514 2.80 -20.84 26.96
C LEU A 514 1.76 -21.15 25.87
N THR A 515 0.55 -20.58 25.91
CA THR A 515 -0.42 -20.70 24.82
C THR A 515 -0.19 -19.70 23.68
N LEU A 516 0.31 -18.50 23.96
CA LEU A 516 0.81 -17.58 22.93
C LEU A 516 1.95 -18.19 22.10
N LEU A 517 2.81 -19.03 22.69
CA LEU A 517 3.93 -19.65 21.99
C LEU A 517 3.46 -20.61 20.86
N TRP A 518 2.45 -21.44 21.13
CA TRP A 518 1.83 -22.31 20.12
C TRP A 518 1.17 -21.51 19.00
N VAL A 519 0.43 -20.45 19.36
CA VAL A 519 -0.18 -19.51 18.42
C VAL A 519 0.87 -18.92 17.47
N VAL A 520 1.98 -18.42 18.00
CA VAL A 520 3.08 -17.85 17.20
C VAL A 520 3.66 -18.89 16.23
N PHE A 521 3.86 -20.14 16.68
CA PHE A 521 4.33 -21.20 15.80
C PHE A 521 3.33 -21.53 14.67
N SER A 522 2.02 -21.52 14.97
CA SER A 522 0.97 -21.75 13.97
C SER A 522 0.87 -20.63 12.92
N GLU A 523 1.00 -19.36 13.32
CA GLU A 523 1.02 -18.22 12.40
C GLU A 523 2.29 -18.23 11.53
N ILE A 524 3.45 -18.63 12.08
CA ILE A 524 4.69 -18.82 11.30
C ILE A 524 4.50 -19.91 10.24
N ALA A 525 3.96 -21.08 10.60
CA ALA A 525 3.70 -22.17 9.66
C ALA A 525 2.71 -21.74 8.55
N SER A 526 1.63 -21.05 8.94
CA SER A 526 0.64 -20.45 8.03
C SER A 526 1.28 -19.44 7.07
N HIS A 527 2.13 -18.55 7.59
CA HIS A 527 2.83 -17.53 6.80
C HIS A 527 3.81 -18.13 5.78
N VAL A 528 4.59 -19.13 6.17
CA VAL A 528 5.51 -19.86 5.26
C VAL A 528 4.74 -20.57 4.15
N TYR A 529 3.63 -21.23 4.49
CA TYR A 529 2.78 -21.93 3.50
C TYR A 529 2.09 -20.96 2.54
N ALA A 530 1.49 -19.88 3.06
CA ALA A 530 0.89 -18.81 2.26
C ALA A 530 1.91 -18.13 1.33
N THR A 531 3.15 -17.93 1.79
CA THR A 531 4.23 -17.33 0.98
C THR A 531 4.61 -18.23 -0.20
N LYS A 532 4.74 -19.55 0.03
CA LYS A 532 4.98 -20.51 -1.06
C LYS A 532 3.80 -20.57 -2.05
N ILE A 533 2.56 -20.50 -1.57
CA ILE A 533 1.39 -20.41 -2.46
C ILE A 533 1.38 -19.10 -3.26
N GLY A 534 1.73 -17.96 -2.66
CA GLY A 534 1.81 -16.68 -3.35
C GLY A 534 2.77 -16.72 -4.55
N VAL A 535 3.96 -17.31 -4.37
CA VAL A 535 4.94 -17.53 -5.45
C VAL A 535 4.41 -18.50 -6.52
N VAL A 536 3.71 -19.57 -6.13
CA VAL A 536 3.18 -20.59 -7.06
C VAL A 536 1.93 -20.12 -7.82
N THR A 537 1.15 -19.18 -7.28
CA THR A 537 -0.13 -18.75 -7.87
C THR A 537 0.05 -17.63 -8.90
N GLY A 538 1.26 -17.08 -9.05
CA GLY A 538 1.63 -16.17 -10.14
C GLY A 538 0.91 -14.81 -10.17
N THR A 539 0.12 -14.49 -9.13
CA THR A 539 -0.62 -13.23 -9.06
C THR A 539 0.34 -12.07 -8.82
N VAL A 540 0.54 -11.24 -9.86
CA VAL A 540 1.45 -10.08 -9.84
C VAL A 540 0.87 -8.99 -8.93
N ARG A 541 1.06 -9.16 -7.63
CA ARG A 541 0.47 -8.30 -6.60
C ARG A 541 1.25 -6.99 -6.55
N MET A 542 0.62 -5.89 -6.97
CA MET A 542 1.29 -4.59 -7.13
C MET A 542 2.06 -4.17 -5.87
N ASP A 543 3.32 -3.78 -6.07
CA ASP A 543 4.28 -3.52 -5.01
C ASP A 543 3.83 -2.46 -4.01
N THR A 544 4.11 -2.72 -2.74
CA THR A 544 3.89 -1.74 -1.68
C THR A 544 5.06 -0.76 -1.61
N VAL A 545 4.80 0.49 -2.01
CA VAL A 545 5.76 1.59 -1.91
C VAL A 545 6.39 1.67 -0.51
N ARG A 546 7.73 1.67 -0.44
CA ARG A 546 8.51 1.62 0.81
C ARG A 546 7.99 2.59 1.88
N ARG A 547 7.74 2.07 3.09
CA ARG A 547 7.23 2.84 4.26
C ARG A 547 8.09 4.06 4.60
N SER A 548 9.42 3.97 4.46
CA SER A 548 10.32 5.12 4.68
C SER A 548 10.04 6.29 3.74
N ARG A 549 9.59 6.04 2.50
CA ARG A 549 9.25 7.09 1.54
C ARG A 549 7.95 7.83 1.91
N TRP A 550 7.01 7.13 2.53
CA TRP A 550 5.80 7.74 3.09
C TRP A 550 6.11 8.71 4.23
N LEU A 551 7.10 8.42 5.07
CA LEU A 551 7.55 9.30 6.14
C LEU A 551 8.35 10.50 5.60
N LEU A 552 9.33 10.25 4.74
CA LEU A 552 10.27 11.29 4.25
C LEU A 552 9.69 12.16 3.14
N ALA A 553 8.71 11.67 2.38
CA ALA A 553 8.15 12.36 1.21
C ALA A 553 6.67 11.97 0.97
N PRO A 554 5.74 12.26 1.90
CA PRO A 554 4.35 11.81 1.81
C PRO A 554 3.65 12.25 0.52
N ILE A 555 3.75 13.53 0.13
CA ILE A 555 3.05 14.07 -1.05
C ILE A 555 3.62 13.50 -2.38
N PRO A 556 4.95 13.48 -2.62
CA PRO A 556 5.52 12.77 -3.77
C PRO A 556 5.16 11.27 -3.81
N THR A 557 5.12 10.62 -2.64
CA THR A 557 4.81 9.19 -2.52
C THR A 557 3.34 8.89 -2.83
N ALA A 558 2.41 9.74 -2.40
CA ALA A 558 1.01 9.65 -2.77
C ALA A 558 0.79 9.84 -4.28
N ARG A 559 1.51 10.79 -4.91
CA ARG A 559 1.50 10.99 -6.37
C ARG A 559 2.07 9.77 -7.13
N LEU A 560 3.16 9.19 -6.65
CA LEU A 560 3.77 7.98 -7.21
C LEU A 560 2.80 6.79 -7.12
N ARG A 561 2.24 6.52 -5.94
CA ARG A 561 1.24 5.44 -5.75
C ARG A 561 -0.01 5.66 -6.60
N ARG A 562 -0.49 6.91 -6.76
CA ARG A 562 -1.62 7.22 -7.66
C ARG A 562 -1.28 6.90 -9.12
N ARG A 563 -0.06 7.17 -9.58
CA ARG A 563 0.40 6.74 -10.92
C ARG A 563 0.46 5.23 -11.05
N MET A 564 1.04 4.51 -10.08
CA MET A 564 1.08 3.04 -10.10
C MET A 564 -0.33 2.44 -10.25
N ILE A 565 -1.30 2.93 -9.48
CA ILE A 565 -2.70 2.49 -9.55
C ILE A 565 -3.36 2.83 -10.90
N LEU A 566 -3.14 4.03 -11.44
CA LEU A 566 -3.80 4.49 -12.67
C LEU A 566 -3.18 3.95 -13.97
N TRP A 567 -1.93 3.51 -13.93
CA TRP A 567 -1.16 3.05 -15.10
C TRP A 567 -0.78 1.56 -14.98
N GLU A 568 -1.39 0.86 -14.02
CA GLU A 568 -1.17 -0.57 -13.70
C GLU A 568 0.32 -0.95 -13.61
N ILE A 569 1.14 -0.07 -13.04
CA ILE A 569 2.58 -0.30 -12.86
C ILE A 569 2.77 -1.17 -11.61
N HIS A 570 2.83 -2.48 -11.84
CA HIS A 570 2.92 -3.47 -10.76
C HIS A 570 4.23 -3.39 -9.95
N SER A 571 5.34 -2.93 -10.55
CA SER A 571 6.65 -2.79 -9.88
C SER A 571 6.86 -1.40 -9.28
N TYR A 572 7.29 -1.34 -8.01
CA TYR A 572 7.67 -0.07 -7.37
C TYR A 572 8.97 0.50 -7.95
N ASP A 573 9.90 -0.38 -8.35
CA ASP A 573 11.20 0.02 -8.89
C ASP A 573 11.07 0.57 -10.31
N GLU A 574 10.19 -0.03 -11.12
CA GLU A 574 9.82 0.49 -12.43
C GLU A 574 9.12 1.87 -12.32
N ALA A 575 8.18 2.00 -11.38
CA ALA A 575 7.49 3.27 -11.12
C ALA A 575 8.47 4.38 -10.65
N LEU A 576 9.51 4.01 -9.89
CA LEU A 576 10.58 4.93 -9.50
C LEU A 576 11.49 5.28 -10.68
N THR A 577 11.84 4.30 -11.52
CA THR A 577 12.66 4.49 -12.72
C THR A 577 11.99 5.45 -13.70
N ARG A 578 10.69 5.26 -14.00
CA ARG A 578 9.90 6.19 -14.82
C ARG A 578 9.84 7.60 -14.21
N LEU A 579 9.82 7.74 -12.88
CA LEU A 579 9.86 9.04 -12.20
C LEU A 579 11.25 9.71 -12.27
N GLN A 580 12.34 8.93 -12.23
CA GLN A 580 13.70 9.44 -12.42
C GLN A 580 13.89 9.91 -13.87
N GLN A 581 13.49 9.09 -14.86
CA GLN A 581 13.50 9.44 -16.28
C GLN A 581 12.71 10.74 -16.56
N GLU A 582 11.48 10.86 -16.05
CA GLU A 582 10.66 12.08 -16.17
C GLU A 582 11.35 13.30 -15.52
N THR A 583 12.11 13.10 -14.45
CA THR A 583 12.84 14.18 -13.76
C THR A 583 14.09 14.60 -14.55
N TRP A 584 14.84 13.65 -15.08
CA TRP A 584 16.03 13.89 -15.91
C TRP A 584 15.69 14.55 -17.25
N LEU A 585 14.64 14.09 -17.94
CA LEU A 585 14.15 14.73 -19.17
C LEU A 585 13.75 16.20 -18.93
N ARG A 586 13.14 16.53 -17.78
CA ARG A 586 12.86 17.92 -17.39
C ARG A 586 14.11 18.73 -16.99
N ALA A 587 15.23 18.08 -16.71
CA ALA A 587 16.51 18.75 -16.48
C ALA A 587 17.16 19.09 -17.83
N ARG A 588 17.38 18.08 -18.68
CA ARG A 588 17.92 18.25 -20.05
C ARG A 588 17.13 19.28 -20.87
N LEU A 589 15.80 19.24 -20.83
CA LEU A 589 14.96 20.24 -21.51
C LEU A 589 15.12 21.68 -20.97
N ARG A 590 15.43 21.87 -19.68
CA ARG A 590 15.70 23.21 -19.12
C ARG A 590 17.12 23.70 -19.44
N GLU A 591 18.06 22.78 -19.58
CA GLU A 591 19.44 23.06 -19.98
C GLU A 591 19.47 23.50 -21.45
N GLU A 592 18.86 22.71 -22.34
CA GLU A 592 18.81 22.91 -23.79
C GLU A 592 17.96 24.13 -24.22
N PHE A 593 16.79 24.35 -23.59
CA PHE A 593 15.84 25.40 -24.01
C PHE A 593 15.58 26.49 -22.96
N GLY A 594 16.29 26.47 -21.82
CA GLY A 594 16.19 27.48 -20.77
C GLY A 594 14.83 27.52 -20.06
N LEU A 595 14.52 28.67 -19.46
CA LEU A 595 13.27 28.91 -18.72
C LEU A 595 12.00 28.70 -19.57
N LEU A 596 12.08 28.92 -20.89
CA LEU A 596 10.97 28.81 -21.84
C LEU A 596 10.85 27.43 -22.51
N TRP A 597 11.50 26.39 -22.00
CA TRP A 597 11.50 25.04 -22.58
C TRP A 597 10.11 24.48 -22.91
N ARG A 598 9.08 24.79 -22.10
CA ARG A 598 7.70 24.35 -22.37
C ARG A 598 7.09 24.91 -23.65
N TRP A 599 7.64 25.99 -24.17
CA TRP A 599 7.23 26.67 -25.39
C TRP A 599 8.20 26.40 -26.54
N LYS A 600 9.51 26.37 -26.24
CA LYS A 600 10.60 26.18 -27.23
C LYS A 600 10.89 24.72 -27.62
N ALA A 601 10.73 23.76 -26.70
CA ALA A 601 11.08 22.38 -26.99
C ALA A 601 10.13 21.75 -28.03
N PRO A 602 10.65 20.96 -29.00
CA PRO A 602 9.86 20.21 -29.96
C PRO A 602 8.70 19.40 -29.36
N LEU A 603 7.65 19.21 -30.16
CA LEU A 603 6.46 18.46 -29.75
C LEU A 603 6.82 17.02 -29.32
N GLU A 604 7.74 16.37 -30.02
CA GLU A 604 8.15 14.98 -29.75
C GLU A 604 8.85 14.83 -28.39
N GLN A 605 9.82 15.69 -28.08
CA GLN A 605 10.47 15.70 -26.77
C GLN A 605 9.47 16.01 -25.63
N ARG A 606 8.50 16.90 -25.89
CA ARG A 606 7.39 17.21 -24.96
C ARG A 606 6.38 16.05 -24.84
N MET A 607 6.23 15.23 -25.88
CA MET A 607 5.40 14.02 -25.87
C MET A 607 6.09 12.87 -25.15
N ALA A 608 7.40 12.66 -25.35
CA ALA A 608 8.19 11.69 -24.60
C ALA A 608 8.07 11.93 -23.07
N LEU A 609 8.10 13.20 -22.65
CA LEU A 609 7.88 13.58 -21.26
C LEU A 609 6.44 13.31 -20.75
N LYS A 610 5.43 13.34 -21.62
CA LYS A 610 4.02 13.04 -21.27
C LYS A 610 3.73 11.54 -21.24
N LEU A 611 4.29 10.78 -22.18
CA LEU A 611 4.02 9.35 -22.39
C LEU A 611 4.90 8.47 -21.51
N GLY A 612 6.08 8.95 -21.09
CA GLY A 612 7.05 8.17 -20.32
C GLY A 612 7.89 7.22 -21.16
N SER A 613 7.73 7.24 -22.49
CA SER A 613 8.57 6.60 -23.48
C SER A 613 8.88 7.60 -24.59
N ALA A 614 10.13 7.62 -25.05
CA ALA A 614 10.44 8.20 -26.35
C ALA A 614 9.92 7.23 -27.44
N PRO A 615 9.35 7.72 -28.56
CA PRO A 615 9.17 6.87 -29.73
C PRO A 615 10.55 6.41 -30.23
N ALA A 616 10.65 5.20 -30.77
CA ALA A 616 11.95 4.59 -31.11
C ALA A 616 12.81 5.44 -32.05
N ALA A 617 12.20 6.22 -32.95
CA ALA A 617 12.86 7.18 -33.85
C ALA A 617 13.67 8.28 -33.12
N LEU A 618 13.43 8.50 -31.83
CA LEU A 618 14.17 9.47 -31.00
C LEU A 618 15.31 8.82 -30.18
N ALA A 619 15.60 7.53 -30.37
CA ALA A 619 16.75 6.87 -29.76
C ALA A 619 18.04 7.19 -30.54
N ASP A 620 18.03 6.99 -31.87
CA ASP A 620 19.19 7.26 -32.74
C ASP A 620 19.59 8.74 -32.74
N THR A 621 18.61 9.65 -32.72
CA THR A 621 18.83 11.11 -32.80
C THR A 621 19.28 11.76 -31.49
N LEU A 622 19.55 10.97 -30.42
CA LEU A 622 20.06 11.48 -29.14
C LEU A 622 21.48 11.01 -28.79
N ILE A 623 22.15 10.30 -29.71
CA ILE A 623 23.57 9.93 -29.63
C ILE A 623 24.39 11.01 -30.37
N PRO A 624 25.39 11.66 -29.74
CA PRO A 624 26.28 12.59 -30.44
C PRO A 624 27.35 11.85 -31.27
N GLU A 625 27.54 12.26 -32.53
CA GLU A 625 28.56 11.71 -33.45
C GLU A 625 30.00 11.99 -32.99
N ASP A 626 30.24 13.08 -32.25
CA ASP A 626 31.58 13.63 -31.95
C ASP A 626 32.43 12.81 -30.95
N ALA A 627 32.04 11.59 -30.60
CA ALA A 627 32.76 10.71 -29.67
C ALA A 627 33.93 9.93 -30.30
N HIS A 628 34.27 10.19 -31.57
CA HIS A 628 35.20 9.37 -32.35
C HIS A 628 36.34 10.17 -33.01
N THR A 629 37.22 10.83 -32.22
CA THR A 629 38.68 10.97 -32.49
C THR A 629 39.44 11.77 -31.42
N VAL A 630 40.14 11.10 -30.49
CA VAL A 630 41.46 11.53 -29.99
C VAL A 630 42.33 10.30 -29.72
N GLU A 631 43.56 10.34 -30.24
CA GLU A 631 44.64 9.35 -30.17
C GLU A 631 45.34 9.38 -28.78
N ARG A 632 45.38 8.30 -27.98
CA ARG A 632 46.33 7.14 -27.94
C ARG A 632 47.58 7.40 -27.05
N ALA A 633 48.23 6.29 -26.67
CA ALA A 633 49.47 6.15 -25.88
C ALA A 633 49.30 6.28 -24.34
N ASP A 634 49.85 5.38 -23.50
CA ASP A 634 50.51 4.10 -23.83
C ASP A 634 50.61 3.12 -22.64
N VAL A 635 50.75 1.81 -22.95
CA VAL A 635 51.29 0.71 -22.09
C VAL A 635 50.47 0.36 -20.81
N SER A 636 50.07 -0.90 -20.51
CA SER A 636 50.44 -2.22 -21.07
C SER A 636 49.32 -3.29 -20.95
N ALA A 637 49.34 -4.24 -21.90
CA ALA A 637 49.09 -5.70 -21.83
C ALA A 637 48.35 -6.35 -20.62
N ASP A 638 47.52 -7.41 -20.77
CA ASP A 638 47.44 -8.36 -21.90
C ASP A 638 46.12 -9.20 -21.97
N ALA A 639 45.97 -9.98 -23.06
CA ALA A 639 45.08 -11.14 -23.28
C ALA A 639 43.55 -10.97 -23.54
N HIS A 640 43.18 -11.17 -24.82
CA HIS A 640 41.84 -11.49 -25.38
C HIS A 640 41.68 -13.05 -25.54
N PRO A 641 40.57 -13.68 -26.06
CA PRO A 641 39.66 -13.19 -27.10
C PRO A 641 38.14 -13.53 -27.06
N GLU A 642 37.39 -12.78 -27.88
CA GLU A 642 36.18 -13.08 -28.68
C GLU A 642 35.47 -14.46 -28.63
N PRO A 643 34.13 -14.43 -28.82
CA PRO A 643 33.55 -15.17 -29.96
C PRO A 643 32.58 -14.35 -30.85
N SER A 644 32.62 -14.62 -32.15
CA SER A 644 31.90 -13.85 -33.18
C SER A 644 30.42 -14.24 -33.39
N GLY A 645 29.55 -13.22 -33.42
CA GLY A 645 28.64 -12.91 -34.52
C GLY A 645 27.53 -13.89 -34.95
N ALA A 646 26.26 -13.51 -34.73
CA ALA A 646 25.13 -13.80 -35.64
C ALA A 646 23.91 -12.88 -35.38
N HIS A 647 23.65 -11.93 -36.29
CA HIS A 647 22.30 -11.39 -36.57
C HIS A 647 21.88 -11.97 -37.93
N PRO A 648 20.59 -12.32 -38.14
CA PRO A 648 19.59 -11.34 -38.61
C PRO A 648 18.18 -11.63 -37.99
N GLU A 649 17.04 -11.00 -38.31
CA GLU A 649 16.66 -9.85 -39.15
C GLU A 649 15.36 -9.20 -38.59
N VAL A 650 14.87 -8.10 -39.17
CA VAL A 650 13.64 -7.41 -38.72
C VAL A 650 12.60 -7.23 -39.83
N SER A 651 11.47 -7.96 -39.74
CA SER A 651 10.18 -7.74 -40.45
C SER A 651 9.19 -8.87 -40.04
N THR A 652 7.85 -8.72 -40.03
CA THR A 652 6.95 -7.59 -40.39
C THR A 652 5.66 -7.65 -39.55
N LEU A 653 4.83 -6.60 -39.64
CA LEU A 653 3.49 -6.49 -39.03
C LEU A 653 2.47 -7.48 -39.62
N THR A 654 1.43 -7.88 -38.85
CA THR A 654 -0.02 -7.60 -39.15
C THR A 654 -0.97 -8.23 -38.10
N SER A 655 -2.16 -7.62 -37.97
CA SER A 655 -3.30 -8.00 -37.10
C SER A 655 -3.93 -9.37 -37.42
N GLY A 656 -4.63 -9.97 -36.45
CA GLY A 656 -5.49 -11.15 -36.66
C GLY A 656 -6.41 -11.44 -35.45
N ASN A 657 -7.70 -11.68 -35.71
CA ASN A 657 -8.71 -11.98 -34.70
C ASN A 657 -8.41 -13.26 -33.89
N GLY A 658 -9.00 -13.36 -32.70
CA GLY A 658 -9.28 -14.64 -32.05
C GLY A 658 -10.77 -15.00 -32.16
N GLU A 659 -11.07 -16.28 -32.34
CA GLU A 659 -12.40 -16.90 -32.16
C GLU A 659 -12.26 -18.43 -32.13
N GLY A 660 -13.17 -19.14 -31.46
CA GLY A 660 -13.39 -20.59 -31.59
C GLY A 660 -12.29 -21.52 -31.01
N GLU A 661 -12.58 -22.65 -30.38
CA GLU A 661 -13.89 -23.25 -30.06
C GLU A 661 -13.79 -24.06 -28.75
N ARG A 662 -14.93 -24.49 -28.21
CA ARG A 662 -15.05 -25.16 -26.90
C ARG A 662 -14.78 -26.66 -27.01
N GLU A 663 -14.35 -27.30 -25.91
CA GLU A 663 -15.08 -28.48 -25.41
C GLU A 663 -14.82 -28.86 -23.94
N ARG A 664 -15.92 -29.23 -23.28
CA ARG A 664 -16.17 -29.83 -21.94
C ARG A 664 -17.63 -30.36 -22.00
N PRO A 665 -18.11 -31.26 -21.12
CA PRO A 665 -17.50 -31.92 -19.95
C PRO A 665 -17.40 -33.46 -20.15
N ALA A 666 -17.12 -34.35 -19.18
CA ALA A 666 -18.01 -34.89 -18.13
C ALA A 666 -17.40 -36.21 -17.57
N LEU A 667 -17.72 -36.81 -16.40
CA LEU A 667 -18.44 -36.41 -15.16
C LEU A 667 -18.08 -37.40 -14.00
N THR A 668 -18.08 -36.90 -12.75
CA THR A 668 -18.40 -37.57 -11.44
C THR A 668 -17.85 -38.95 -11.01
N ALA A 669 -17.13 -38.95 -9.87
CA ALA A 669 -17.39 -39.68 -8.59
C ALA A 669 -16.26 -39.34 -7.57
N GLY A 670 -16.40 -39.18 -6.25
CA GLY A 670 -17.54 -39.34 -5.30
C GLY A 670 -17.51 -40.70 -4.57
N ALA A 671 -17.41 -40.83 -3.23
CA ALA A 671 -17.18 -39.87 -2.13
C ALA A 671 -16.61 -40.61 -0.86
N HIS A 672 -16.43 -39.90 0.27
CA HIS A 672 -16.06 -40.40 1.62
C HIS A 672 -17.22 -41.16 2.34
N PRO A 673 -17.09 -41.68 3.59
CA PRO A 673 -15.95 -42.18 4.40
C PRO A 673 -16.23 -43.58 5.06
N GLY A 674 -15.39 -44.08 5.97
CA GLY A 674 -15.91 -44.83 7.15
C GLY A 674 -15.07 -45.98 7.75
N GLU A 675 -14.90 -45.91 9.08
CA GLU A 675 -14.83 -47.01 10.08
C GLU A 675 -13.66 -48.04 10.10
N ARG A 676 -13.48 -48.62 11.30
CA ARG A 676 -12.49 -49.62 11.75
C ARG A 676 -13.29 -50.72 12.47
N PRO A 677 -12.94 -52.02 12.37
CA PRO A 677 -11.94 -52.57 13.31
C PRO A 677 -11.08 -53.72 12.72
N GLY A 678 -10.12 -54.24 13.50
CA GLY A 678 -9.37 -55.46 13.16
C GLY A 678 -7.91 -55.44 13.63
N GLU A 679 -7.63 -56.02 14.79
CA GLU A 679 -6.28 -56.15 15.37
C GLU A 679 -5.64 -57.49 14.96
N ALA A 680 -5.05 -57.57 13.76
CA ALA A 680 -4.34 -58.77 13.30
C ALA A 680 -3.46 -58.60 12.02
N ASP A 681 -2.49 -57.65 11.94
CA ASP A 681 -1.48 -57.71 10.85
C ASP A 681 -0.12 -57.01 11.10
N ASP A 682 0.39 -56.97 12.34
CA ASP A 682 1.75 -56.50 12.62
C ASP A 682 2.84 -57.58 12.46
N ALA A 683 2.51 -58.71 11.81
CA ALA A 683 3.43 -59.82 11.56
C ALA A 683 4.19 -59.72 10.21
N HIS A 684 3.60 -59.11 9.17
CA HIS A 684 4.13 -59.21 7.79
C HIS A 684 5.04 -58.06 7.32
N ARG A 685 5.40 -57.11 8.20
CA ARG A 685 6.23 -55.94 7.83
C ARG A 685 7.75 -56.20 7.84
N ALA A 686 8.20 -57.43 8.11
CA ALA A 686 9.59 -57.73 8.43
C ALA A 686 10.47 -58.23 7.27
N GLU A 687 9.91 -58.69 6.14
CA GLU A 687 10.63 -59.60 5.21
C GLU A 687 11.01 -59.02 3.83
N SER A 688 10.78 -57.72 3.58
CA SER A 688 10.95 -57.11 2.24
C SER A 688 12.05 -56.02 2.13
N ALA A 689 13.03 -56.02 3.04
CA ALA A 689 14.13 -55.04 3.09
C ALA A 689 15.44 -55.49 2.38
N ARG A 690 15.35 -56.08 1.17
CA ARG A 690 16.53 -56.54 0.39
C ARG A 690 17.53 -55.39 0.17
N THR A 691 18.81 -55.63 0.45
CA THR A 691 19.86 -54.61 0.38
C THR A 691 20.10 -54.11 -1.04
N ARG A 692 20.69 -52.91 -1.19
CA ARG A 692 21.01 -52.31 -2.49
C ARG A 692 21.94 -53.19 -3.36
N SER A 693 22.77 -54.02 -2.73
CA SER A 693 23.58 -55.06 -3.38
C SER A 693 22.73 -56.20 -3.95
N GLU A 694 21.79 -56.72 -3.18
CA GLU A 694 20.92 -57.84 -3.58
C GLU A 694 19.91 -57.40 -4.65
N GLN A 695 19.38 -56.17 -4.56
CA GLN A 695 18.56 -55.57 -5.62
C GLN A 695 19.33 -55.48 -6.95
N GLY A 696 20.63 -55.15 -6.91
CA GLY A 696 21.50 -55.16 -8.09
C GLY A 696 21.72 -56.56 -8.65
N ALA A 697 21.98 -57.55 -7.79
CA ALA A 697 22.17 -58.94 -8.18
C ALA A 697 20.89 -59.57 -8.77
N LEU A 698 19.72 -59.29 -8.19
CA LEU A 698 18.42 -59.71 -8.74
C LEU A 698 18.12 -59.06 -10.09
N THR A 699 18.50 -57.79 -10.28
CA THR A 699 18.34 -57.09 -11.56
C THR A 699 19.17 -57.75 -12.65
N GLU A 700 20.44 -58.08 -12.40
CA GLU A 700 21.25 -58.78 -13.41
C GLU A 700 20.79 -60.22 -13.67
N ARG A 701 20.30 -60.96 -12.67
CA ARG A 701 19.67 -62.28 -12.91
C ARG A 701 18.41 -62.17 -13.80
N ARG A 702 17.60 -61.11 -13.62
CA ARG A 702 16.45 -60.81 -14.50
C ARG A 702 16.92 -60.50 -15.93
N HIS A 703 17.96 -59.68 -16.09
CA HIS A 703 18.54 -59.40 -17.41
C HIS A 703 19.13 -60.65 -18.07
N GLU A 704 19.79 -61.52 -17.33
CA GLU A 704 20.35 -62.79 -17.81
C GLU A 704 19.25 -63.75 -18.27
N ARG A 705 18.16 -63.93 -17.50
CA ARG A 705 17.00 -64.71 -17.93
C ARG A 705 16.33 -64.12 -19.18
N ILE A 706 16.28 -62.79 -19.32
CA ILE A 706 15.77 -62.14 -20.54
C ILE A 706 16.71 -62.37 -21.73
N ARG A 707 18.04 -62.29 -21.57
CA ARG A 707 19.00 -62.62 -22.64
C ARG A 707 18.84 -64.06 -23.12
N LEU A 708 18.66 -65.01 -22.19
CA LEU A 708 18.34 -66.40 -22.52
C LEU A 708 17.01 -66.53 -23.29
N LEU A 709 15.98 -65.75 -22.93
CA LEU A 709 14.69 -65.74 -23.64
C LEU A 709 14.80 -65.25 -25.10
N TYR A 710 15.72 -64.33 -25.42
CA TYR A 710 16.03 -63.98 -26.81
C TYR A 710 16.64 -65.16 -27.58
N THR A 711 17.55 -65.92 -26.95
CA THR A 711 18.16 -67.10 -27.58
C THR A 711 17.20 -68.29 -27.69
N GLU A 712 16.26 -68.44 -26.74
CA GLU A 712 15.21 -69.47 -26.76
C GLU A 712 14.16 -69.23 -27.85
N LEU A 713 13.78 -67.97 -28.09
CA LEU A 713 12.73 -67.62 -29.06
C LEU A 713 13.26 -67.27 -30.47
N GLY A 714 14.54 -66.93 -30.61
CA GLY A 714 15.13 -66.45 -31.88
C GLY A 714 14.57 -65.11 -32.38
N ARG A 715 13.67 -64.46 -31.62
CA ARG A 715 13.01 -63.19 -31.94
C ARG A 715 12.88 -62.32 -30.69
N ARG A 716 12.51 -61.05 -30.88
CA ARG A 716 12.19 -60.14 -29.77
C ARG A 716 11.03 -60.70 -28.92
N PRO A 717 11.19 -60.86 -27.60
CA PRO A 717 10.14 -61.35 -26.71
C PRO A 717 9.08 -60.29 -26.42
N GLN A 718 7.85 -60.75 -26.27
CA GLN A 718 6.69 -59.97 -25.82
C GLN A 718 6.69 -59.80 -24.30
N TRP A 719 5.91 -58.84 -23.80
CA TRP A 719 5.88 -58.51 -22.37
C TRP A 719 5.28 -59.64 -21.51
N THR A 720 4.36 -60.43 -22.06
CA THR A 720 3.82 -61.65 -21.43
C THR A 720 4.89 -62.72 -21.31
N GLU A 721 5.60 -63.02 -22.39
CA GLU A 721 6.69 -64.00 -22.44
C GLU A 721 7.78 -63.67 -21.41
N ILE A 722 8.13 -62.38 -21.25
CA ILE A 722 9.05 -61.91 -20.21
C ILE A 722 8.47 -62.10 -18.80
N ARG A 723 7.22 -61.69 -18.56
CA ARG A 723 6.55 -61.87 -17.26
C ARG A 723 6.55 -63.34 -16.86
N ASP A 724 6.21 -64.23 -17.79
CA ASP A 724 6.02 -65.65 -17.52
C ASP A 724 7.38 -66.34 -17.32
N ALA A 725 8.39 -66.03 -18.14
CA ALA A 725 9.76 -66.54 -17.97
C ALA A 725 10.45 -66.05 -16.69
N LEU A 726 10.16 -64.83 -16.21
CA LEU A 726 10.67 -64.31 -14.93
C LEU A 726 9.93 -64.90 -13.72
N THR A 727 8.62 -65.13 -13.83
CA THR A 727 7.81 -65.80 -12.79
C THR A 727 8.22 -67.26 -12.65
N GLN A 728 8.35 -68.00 -13.75
CA GLN A 728 8.78 -69.40 -13.76
C GLN A 728 10.20 -69.60 -13.20
N ALA A 729 11.09 -68.61 -13.40
CA ALA A 729 12.45 -68.63 -12.86
C ALA A 729 12.54 -68.24 -11.37
N GLY A 730 11.41 -67.94 -10.69
CA GLY A 730 11.42 -67.45 -9.31
C GLY A 730 12.10 -66.08 -9.13
N LEU A 731 12.19 -65.29 -10.21
CA LEU A 731 12.87 -63.99 -10.22
C LEU A 731 11.93 -62.80 -9.99
N SER A 732 10.63 -63.02 -9.81
CA SER A 732 9.66 -62.00 -9.41
C SER A 732 8.72 -62.54 -8.34
N ASP A 733 8.58 -61.81 -7.24
CA ASP A 733 7.69 -62.14 -6.11
C ASP A 733 6.22 -61.70 -6.38
N GLU A 734 6.00 -60.94 -7.46
CA GLU A 734 4.75 -60.29 -7.84
C GLU A 734 4.61 -60.28 -9.38
N PRO A 735 3.40 -60.39 -9.98
CA PRO A 735 3.22 -60.46 -11.43
C PRO A 735 3.75 -59.20 -12.16
N VAL A 736 4.79 -59.38 -12.97
CA VAL A 736 5.49 -58.28 -13.66
C VAL A 736 4.55 -57.50 -14.58
N SER A 737 4.34 -56.22 -14.27
CA SER A 737 3.48 -55.34 -15.08
C SER A 737 4.09 -55.04 -16.45
N ARG A 738 3.23 -54.83 -17.47
CA ARG A 738 3.64 -54.56 -18.86
C ARG A 738 4.72 -53.47 -18.99
N PRO A 739 4.62 -52.28 -18.33
CA PRO A 739 5.68 -51.26 -18.38
C PRO A 739 7.00 -51.71 -17.75
N THR A 740 6.96 -52.58 -16.74
CA THR A 740 8.16 -53.12 -16.07
C THR A 740 8.88 -54.12 -16.97
N ALA A 741 8.13 -55.02 -17.60
CA ALA A 741 8.68 -55.98 -18.57
C ALA A 741 9.28 -55.29 -19.80
N GLN A 742 8.64 -54.21 -20.30
CA GLN A 742 9.19 -53.39 -21.38
C GLN A 742 10.52 -52.72 -20.98
N ARG A 743 10.57 -52.07 -19.81
CA ARG A 743 11.78 -51.40 -19.31
C ARG A 743 12.95 -52.37 -19.09
N LEU A 744 12.71 -53.56 -18.54
CA LEU A 744 13.74 -54.58 -18.34
C LEU A 744 14.29 -55.11 -19.68
N ARG A 745 13.44 -55.22 -20.71
CA ARG A 745 13.87 -55.56 -22.07
C ARG A 745 14.73 -54.47 -22.69
N GLU A 746 14.28 -53.22 -22.59
CA GLU A 746 15.01 -52.04 -23.10
C GLU A 746 16.40 -51.92 -22.44
N GLN A 747 16.52 -52.20 -21.14
CA GLN A 747 17.81 -52.24 -20.43
C GLN A 747 18.74 -53.39 -20.87
N VAL A 748 18.18 -54.51 -21.35
CA VAL A 748 18.96 -55.60 -21.97
C VAL A 748 19.41 -55.24 -23.39
N GLU A 749 18.55 -54.58 -24.16
CA GLU A 749 18.84 -54.12 -25.53
C GLU A 749 19.90 -53.00 -25.54
N GLU A 750 19.81 -52.01 -24.64
CA GLU A 750 20.85 -50.98 -24.45
C GLU A 750 22.20 -51.57 -24.01
N GLY A 751 22.18 -52.69 -23.27
CA GLY A 751 23.37 -53.32 -22.71
C GLY A 751 24.11 -54.29 -23.64
N THR A 752 23.56 -54.63 -24.81
CA THR A 752 24.03 -55.76 -25.63
C THR A 752 24.14 -55.38 -27.11
N PRO A 753 25.35 -55.12 -27.65
CA PRO A 753 25.54 -54.52 -28.98
C PRO A 753 25.39 -55.49 -30.16
N SER A 754 24.43 -56.43 -30.09
CA SER A 754 23.91 -57.24 -31.20
C SER A 754 22.63 -57.98 -30.79
N ALA A 755 21.50 -57.29 -30.88
CA ALA A 755 20.17 -57.89 -30.98
C ALA A 755 19.48 -57.29 -32.22
N PRO A 756 18.74 -58.06 -33.03
CA PRO A 756 18.27 -57.60 -34.33
C PRO A 756 17.27 -56.45 -34.19
N ALA A 757 17.65 -55.28 -34.72
CA ALA A 757 16.82 -54.09 -34.75
C ALA A 757 15.63 -54.27 -35.71
N SER A 758 14.52 -53.58 -35.42
CA SER A 758 13.25 -53.71 -36.14
C SER A 758 13.37 -53.39 -37.64
N ALA A 759 12.87 -54.29 -38.48
CA ALA A 759 12.54 -54.00 -39.88
C ALA A 759 11.02 -54.18 -40.10
N SER A 760 10.37 -53.14 -40.61
CA SER A 760 8.94 -53.13 -40.96
C SER A 760 8.77 -53.06 -42.46
N VAL A 761 7.79 -53.76 -43.04
CA VAL A 761 7.05 -53.32 -44.24
C VAL A 761 5.78 -54.16 -44.44
N SER A 762 4.80 -53.61 -45.16
CA SER A 762 3.52 -54.23 -45.51
C SER A 762 3.57 -54.91 -46.88
N ALA A 763 2.94 -56.08 -47.05
CA ALA A 763 2.02 -56.40 -48.17
C ALA A 763 1.68 -57.91 -48.28
N GLY A 764 0.49 -58.23 -48.81
CA GLY A 764 0.40 -59.15 -49.96
C GLY A 764 0.21 -60.67 -49.79
N ALA A 765 -1.00 -61.10 -49.41
CA ALA A 765 -1.75 -62.24 -50.01
C ALA A 765 -1.27 -63.72 -49.88
N SER A 766 -2.19 -64.61 -50.26
CA SER A 766 -2.01 -66.03 -50.69
C SER A 766 -1.84 -67.15 -49.64
N VAL A 767 -3.00 -67.65 -49.17
CA VAL A 767 -3.26 -69.03 -48.69
C VAL A 767 -3.25 -69.98 -49.93
N PRO A 768 -2.61 -71.18 -49.92
CA PRO A 768 -3.22 -72.41 -49.39
C PRO A 768 -2.25 -73.44 -48.71
N VAL A 769 -2.59 -74.01 -47.53
CA VAL A 769 -3.29 -75.28 -47.24
C VAL A 769 -2.38 -76.53 -47.10
N ASN A 770 -2.54 -77.21 -45.95
CA ASN A 770 -2.22 -78.60 -45.57
C ASN A 770 -1.05 -79.36 -46.23
N ALA A 771 -0.07 -79.73 -45.39
CA ALA A 771 -0.01 -81.10 -44.84
C ALA A 771 0.45 -81.05 -43.38
#